data_AF-A0A1H7UMT2-F1
#
_entry.id   AF-A0A1H7UMT2-F1
#
_cell.length_a   1.000
_cell.length_b   1.000
_cell.length_c   1.000
_cell.angle_alpha   90.00
_cell.angle_beta   90.00
_cell.angle_gamma   90.00
#
_symmetry.space_group_name_H-M   'P 1'
#
loop_
_entity.id
_entity.type
_entity.pdbx_description
1 polymer ?
#
loop_
_entity_poly.entity_id
_entity_poly.type
_entity_poly.pdbx_seq_one_letter_code
_entity_poly.pdbx_strand_id
1 'polypeptide(L)'
;MKSINKRILHYLCISAFVIGMLACVKTTAFAALSINGSAVTEPYSGPGWSYNTTTNTLTLNGFTVTSGTQPAISASDLNKFNIVLVGENNINVSNENGILVTLSGSNCKFSISGTGSLKVNSTDSAIRCNGGSSDIFEIKQCAIEATGTGDSSAGIFSETELLISNSATVVATGGDASSNDAYGIFSDAGKVTIKNSNVTATGGTKGIYGYNVAVDNSVVRASALGATNQECAIQGDHEINISGKSTVVATATSEYSYGVSCNTSYGIQISADVKSVIIEGNTALGGRLQNMTPGVGWFNGVPEVIEIHEDSTSITTSYEKVQFPKIAPTITSAPTAKSLTYTGSEQELVIAGTATNGQMEYAIGTNADEAPTTGSFGAQLPKATKAGSYYVWYRAVGTDIYGATDAECIAVEIKKPEYSITISTDGNGTATASANKGVEGTEVTLTATPNSGYKFGEWQVISGGVTVENNKFLIKTSNVEIKAIFEADSTPEIIQINGTTLSELKGGNKSITVSWKEQTDIDGYELQCTVDTDFNTIAKTVTISDAKTTKTTIKKLSDNKKYYVRIRTFKNVNSTVQYSDWSSVNSVKTALPEVIDKKLPGSSITKLKAGKGSMKITWNKQKNVKGYEIEYSLSKNFKKNTEIETISSQRKKTTTIKNLKSKKTYYVRIRTYKESGKKKLCSKWSTVKSIKIK
;
A
#
# COMPACT_ATOMS: atom_id res chain seq x y z
N MET A 1 80.77 75.67 12.07
CA MET A 1 80.08 74.86 11.04
C MET A 1 81.01 73.84 10.35
N LYS A 2 81.71 72.95 11.08
CA LYS A 2 82.48 71.85 10.44
C LYS A 2 82.66 70.57 11.28
N SER A 3 81.94 70.40 12.39
CA SER A 3 82.03 69.19 13.23
C SER A 3 80.73 68.37 13.36
N ILE A 4 79.61 68.86 12.84
CA ILE A 4 78.30 68.18 12.96
C ILE A 4 78.06 67.14 11.84
N ASN A 5 78.73 67.27 10.68
CA ASN A 5 78.47 66.40 9.52
C ASN A 5 79.12 65.00 9.55
N LYS A 6 80.15 64.76 10.38
CA LYS A 6 80.78 63.42 10.43
C LYS A 6 80.04 62.44 11.35
N ARG A 7 79.36 62.92 12.40
CA ARG A 7 78.59 62.05 13.30
C ARG A 7 77.24 61.63 12.69
N ILE A 8 76.56 62.53 11.99
CA ILE A 8 75.27 62.23 11.35
C ILE A 8 75.42 61.22 10.20
N LEU A 9 76.50 61.30 9.41
CA LEU A 9 76.77 60.34 8.33
C LEU A 9 77.16 58.94 8.86
N HIS A 10 77.82 58.88 10.03
CA HIS A 10 78.13 57.60 10.71
C HIS A 10 76.86 56.95 11.29
N TYR A 11 75.95 57.73 11.86
CA TYR A 11 74.66 57.23 12.35
C TYR A 11 73.71 56.81 11.21
N LEU A 12 73.75 57.49 10.05
CA LEU A 12 72.98 57.09 8.86
C LEU A 12 73.53 55.82 8.18
N CYS A 13 74.84 55.57 8.22
CA CYS A 13 75.42 54.32 7.69
C CYS A 13 75.17 53.12 8.64
N ILE A 14 75.18 53.34 9.96
CA ILE A 14 74.87 52.30 10.95
C ILE A 14 73.36 51.97 10.96
N SER A 15 72.47 52.96 10.79
CA SER A 15 71.04 52.70 10.69
C SER A 15 70.65 51.99 9.38
N ALA A 16 71.30 52.28 8.26
CA ALA A 16 71.09 51.55 7.01
C ALA A 16 71.62 50.11 7.07
N PHE A 17 72.70 49.84 7.82
CA PHE A 17 73.22 48.48 8.02
C PHE A 17 72.34 47.65 8.97
N VAL A 18 71.75 48.30 10.00
CA VAL A 18 70.83 47.64 10.95
C VAL A 18 69.45 47.40 10.32
N ILE A 19 68.95 48.30 9.46
CA ILE A 19 67.68 48.10 8.73
C ILE A 19 67.85 47.08 7.60
N GLY A 20 69.02 47.01 6.96
CA GLY A 20 69.36 45.98 5.97
C GLY A 20 69.51 44.57 6.56
N MET A 21 69.98 44.44 7.81
CA MET A 21 70.01 43.16 8.53
C MET A 21 68.64 42.76 9.09
N LEU A 22 67.76 43.70 9.44
CA LEU A 22 66.39 43.39 9.86
C LEU A 22 65.52 42.83 8.70
N ALA A 23 65.79 43.23 7.46
CA ALA A 23 65.05 42.75 6.28
C ALA A 23 65.47 41.35 5.79
N CYS A 24 66.46 40.70 6.42
CA CYS A 24 66.92 39.35 6.05
C CYS A 24 66.91 38.33 7.18
N VAL A 25 66.39 38.68 8.37
CA VAL A 25 65.88 37.65 9.28
C VAL A 25 64.44 37.40 8.86
N LYS A 26 64.21 36.41 7.99
CA LYS A 26 62.95 35.67 8.07
C LYS A 26 62.89 35.22 9.52
N THR A 27 62.12 35.88 10.37
CA THR A 27 61.68 35.28 11.63
C THR A 27 60.97 34.03 11.16
N THR A 28 61.63 32.88 11.24
CA THR A 28 61.02 31.60 10.94
C THR A 28 59.87 31.49 11.93
N ALA A 29 58.66 31.80 11.47
CA ALA A 29 57.47 31.45 12.20
C ALA A 29 57.62 29.96 12.50
N PHE A 30 57.72 29.60 13.78
CA PHE A 30 57.72 28.20 14.16
C PHE A 30 56.45 27.59 13.57
N ALA A 31 56.57 26.42 12.94
CA ALA A 31 55.41 25.78 12.34
C ALA A 31 54.41 25.46 13.45
N ALA A 32 53.15 25.88 13.27
CA ALA A 32 52.07 25.65 14.21
C ALA A 32 51.71 24.15 14.38
N LEU A 33 52.27 23.28 13.52
CA LEU A 33 52.13 21.83 13.58
C LEU A 33 53.49 21.15 13.35
N SER A 34 53.78 20.14 14.16
CA SER A 34 54.90 19.22 14.02
C SER A 34 54.37 17.77 14.09
N ILE A 35 54.85 16.93 13.18
CA ILE A 35 54.53 15.50 13.13
C ILE A 35 55.84 14.71 13.21
N ASN A 36 55.95 13.85 14.22
CA ASN A 36 57.16 13.08 14.55
C ASN A 36 58.42 13.97 14.62
N GLY A 37 58.30 15.12 15.30
CA GLY A 37 59.38 16.11 15.45
C GLY A 37 59.67 16.98 14.21
N SER A 38 58.99 16.75 13.08
CA SER A 38 59.18 17.52 11.84
C SER A 38 58.10 18.58 11.66
N ALA A 39 58.51 19.83 11.49
CA ALA A 39 57.64 20.97 11.21
C ALA A 39 56.84 20.78 9.90
N VAL A 40 55.54 21.04 9.94
CA VAL A 40 54.63 20.99 8.78
C VAL A 40 54.23 22.42 8.39
N THR A 41 54.82 22.95 7.31
CA THR A 41 54.67 24.36 6.91
C THR A 41 53.79 24.60 5.68
N GLU A 42 53.45 23.55 4.92
CA GLU A 42 52.64 23.62 3.70
C GLU A 42 51.66 22.43 3.69
N PRO A 43 50.52 22.49 2.97
CA PRO A 43 49.61 21.36 2.84
C PRO A 43 50.34 20.16 2.25
N TYR A 44 50.58 19.16 3.08
CA TYR A 44 51.44 18.02 2.80
C TYR A 44 50.81 16.73 3.31
N SER A 45 51.14 15.63 2.65
CA SER A 45 50.75 14.28 3.05
C SER A 45 52.01 13.45 3.27
N GLY A 46 52.12 12.84 4.45
CA GLY A 46 53.13 11.83 4.73
C GLY A 46 52.52 10.43 4.80
N PRO A 47 53.34 9.41 5.12
CA PRO A 47 52.84 8.05 5.32
C PRO A 47 51.76 8.01 6.42
N GLY A 48 50.53 7.70 6.01
CA GLY A 48 49.39 7.56 6.90
C GLY A 48 48.79 8.86 7.45
N TRP A 49 49.17 10.04 6.93
CA TRP A 49 48.57 11.31 7.37
C TRP A 49 48.53 12.38 6.26
N SER A 50 47.59 13.32 6.37
CA SER A 50 47.53 14.52 5.54
C SER A 50 47.05 15.73 6.32
N TYR A 51 47.58 16.92 6.02
CA TYR A 51 47.20 18.15 6.71
C TYR A 51 46.61 19.20 5.77
N ASN A 52 45.43 19.71 6.13
CA ASN A 52 44.78 20.83 5.47
C ASN A 52 44.95 22.10 6.31
N THR A 53 45.80 23.02 5.82
CA THR A 53 46.12 24.29 6.47
C THR A 53 44.98 25.30 6.46
N THR A 54 44.00 25.18 5.56
CA THR A 54 42.84 26.08 5.50
C THR A 54 41.84 25.76 6.61
N THR A 55 41.70 24.48 6.94
CA THR A 55 40.75 24.01 7.96
C THR A 55 41.43 23.60 9.26
N ASN A 56 42.76 23.72 9.36
CA ASN A 56 43.59 23.18 10.44
C ASN A 56 43.20 21.74 10.78
N THR A 57 43.08 20.90 9.75
CA THR A 57 42.62 19.52 9.89
C THR A 57 43.69 18.53 9.49
N LEU A 58 44.15 17.74 10.46
CA LEU A 58 45.03 16.61 10.29
C LEU A 58 44.19 15.33 10.13
N THR A 59 44.24 14.71 8.96
CA THR A 59 43.62 13.40 8.74
C THR A 59 44.66 12.32 8.98
N LEU A 60 44.37 11.37 9.87
CA LEU A 60 45.19 10.18 10.11
C LEU A 60 44.50 8.98 9.46
N ASN A 61 45.24 8.21 8.67
CA ASN A 61 44.76 7.02 7.98
C ASN A 61 45.86 5.96 7.92
N GLY A 62 45.94 5.10 8.94
CA GLY A 62 47.05 4.16 9.07
C GLY A 62 48.32 4.80 9.65
N PHE A 63 48.21 5.95 10.33
CA PHE A 63 49.35 6.63 10.93
C PHE A 63 49.96 5.78 12.04
N THR A 64 51.26 5.50 11.95
CA THR A 64 51.96 4.64 12.91
C THR A 64 53.27 5.28 13.36
N VAL A 65 53.43 5.46 14.66
CA VAL A 65 54.71 5.79 15.32
C VAL A 65 55.01 4.67 16.31
N THR A 66 56.08 3.90 16.05
CA THR A 66 56.43 2.72 16.86
C THR A 66 57.32 3.06 18.06
N SER A 67 58.06 4.16 17.99
CA SER A 67 58.89 4.71 19.07
C SER A 67 59.25 6.16 18.75
N GLY A 68 59.23 7.04 19.76
CA GLY A 68 59.66 8.44 19.64
C GLY A 68 60.12 8.99 20.99
N THR A 69 60.87 10.08 20.98
CA THR A 69 61.33 10.81 22.19
C THR A 69 60.78 12.25 22.24
N GLN A 70 59.81 12.54 21.39
CA GLN A 70 59.11 13.82 21.23
C GLN A 70 57.64 13.50 20.93
N PRO A 71 56.70 14.43 21.16
CA PRO A 71 55.33 14.23 20.76
C PRO A 71 55.18 13.85 19.29
N ALA A 72 54.42 12.79 19.03
CA ALA A 72 54.18 12.31 17.67
C ALA A 72 53.36 13.34 16.87
N ILE A 73 52.49 14.06 17.55
CA ILE A 73 51.76 15.20 17.01
C ILE A 73 51.89 16.33 18.03
N SER A 74 52.47 17.45 17.63
CA SER A 74 52.53 18.68 18.43
C SER A 74 51.90 19.81 17.63
N ALA A 75 50.87 20.46 18.18
CA ALA A 75 50.26 21.65 17.58
C ALA A 75 50.26 22.80 18.59
N SER A 76 50.67 23.98 18.15
CA SER A 76 50.74 25.19 18.99
C SER A 76 50.30 26.41 18.20
N ASP A 77 49.93 27.48 18.91
CA ASP A 77 49.55 28.75 18.32
C ASP A 77 48.32 28.68 17.37
N LEU A 78 47.40 27.75 17.63
CA LEU A 78 46.17 27.57 16.86
C LEU A 78 44.94 27.88 17.72
N ASN A 79 44.01 28.66 17.16
CA ASN A 79 42.68 28.85 17.74
C ASN A 79 41.73 27.68 17.45
N LYS A 80 42.04 26.87 16.43
CA LYS A 80 41.30 25.68 16.04
C LYS A 80 42.24 24.63 15.47
N PHE A 81 42.14 23.41 15.97
CA PHE A 81 42.84 22.26 15.43
C PHE A 81 41.94 21.02 15.44
N ASN A 82 41.95 20.24 14.36
CA ASN A 82 41.10 19.05 14.23
C ASN A 82 41.95 17.86 13.80
N ILE A 83 41.78 16.74 14.47
CA ILE A 83 42.27 15.44 14.02
C ILE A 83 41.06 14.63 13.55
N VAL A 84 41.13 14.13 12.31
CA VAL A 84 40.14 13.25 11.71
C VAL A 84 40.75 11.87 11.54
N LEU A 85 40.21 10.88 12.24
CA LEU A 85 40.65 9.51 12.23
C LEU A 85 39.94 8.72 11.14
N VAL A 86 40.74 8.05 10.32
CA VAL A 86 40.35 7.05 9.33
C VAL A 86 41.21 5.81 9.59
N GLY A 87 40.65 4.62 9.38
CA GLY A 87 41.37 3.37 9.64
C GLY A 87 41.88 3.24 11.08
N GLU A 88 42.91 2.43 11.29
CA GLU A 88 43.55 2.22 12.58
C GLU A 88 44.84 3.04 12.68
N ASN A 89 45.01 3.79 13.76
CA ASN A 89 46.18 4.66 13.96
C ASN A 89 46.83 4.34 15.31
N ASN A 90 48.16 4.32 15.35
CA ASN A 90 48.94 3.88 16.50
C ASN A 90 50.08 4.87 16.78
N ILE A 91 50.17 5.35 18.02
CA ILE A 91 51.23 6.22 18.49
C ILE A 91 51.86 5.59 19.72
N ASN A 92 53.17 5.44 19.71
CA ASN A 92 53.96 5.00 20.84
C ASN A 92 55.17 5.92 21.03
N VAL A 93 55.19 6.65 22.14
CA VAL A 93 56.21 7.67 22.47
C VAL A 93 56.77 7.41 23.87
N SER A 94 58.04 7.73 24.07
CA SER A 94 58.72 7.61 25.35
C SER A 94 59.27 8.96 25.80
N ASN A 95 59.33 9.17 27.12
CA ASN A 95 59.74 10.40 27.82
C ASN A 95 58.95 11.67 27.51
N GLU A 96 57.82 11.58 26.80
CA GLU A 96 57.04 12.74 26.34
C GLU A 96 55.56 12.40 26.18
N ASN A 97 54.74 13.41 25.87
CA ASN A 97 53.32 13.27 25.54
C ASN A 97 53.13 12.61 24.17
N GLY A 98 52.08 11.81 23.96
CA GLY A 98 51.81 11.21 22.64
C GLY A 98 51.32 12.25 21.63
N ILE A 99 50.29 13.00 22.02
CA ILE A 99 49.74 14.16 21.30
C ILE A 99 49.75 15.36 22.24
N LEU A 100 50.36 16.45 21.82
CA LEU A 100 50.40 17.70 22.55
C LEU A 100 49.75 18.82 21.72
N VAL A 101 48.68 19.41 22.24
CA VAL A 101 48.03 20.56 21.61
C VAL A 101 48.02 21.71 22.60
N THR A 102 48.51 22.88 22.18
CA THR A 102 48.44 24.12 22.95
C THR A 102 47.60 25.13 22.17
N LEU A 103 46.41 25.41 22.67
CA LEU A 103 45.51 26.41 22.09
C LEU A 103 45.95 27.82 22.51
N SER A 104 45.83 28.79 21.60
CA SER A 104 46.16 30.19 21.88
C SER A 104 44.99 31.13 21.55
N GLY A 105 44.58 31.92 22.54
CA GLY A 105 43.45 32.84 22.43
C GLY A 105 42.34 32.53 23.44
N SER A 106 41.10 32.84 23.09
CA SER A 106 39.90 32.52 23.86
C SER A 106 38.82 31.92 22.96
N ASN A 107 38.03 31.01 23.51
CA ASN A 107 37.03 30.21 22.76
C ASN A 107 37.67 29.35 21.65
N CYS A 108 38.86 28.83 21.92
CA CYS A 108 39.60 27.97 21.02
C CYS A 108 39.06 26.53 21.06
N LYS A 109 39.36 25.75 20.01
CA LYS A 109 38.86 24.38 19.91
C LYS A 109 39.88 23.38 19.39
N PHE A 110 40.14 22.33 20.17
CA PHE A 110 40.75 21.11 19.70
C PHE A 110 39.67 20.04 19.51
N SER A 111 39.70 19.29 18.41
CA SER A 111 38.80 18.14 18.27
C SER A 111 39.47 16.90 17.68
N ILE A 112 39.05 15.72 18.15
CA ILE A 112 39.38 14.42 17.56
C ILE A 112 38.05 13.77 17.13
N SER A 113 37.94 13.38 15.87
CA SER A 113 36.72 12.81 15.33
C SER A 113 36.97 11.85 14.18
N GLY A 114 35.91 11.29 13.58
CA GLY A 114 36.01 10.43 12.39
C GLY A 114 35.87 8.95 12.72
N THR A 115 35.56 8.15 11.70
CA THR A 115 35.14 6.75 11.87
C THR A 115 36.28 5.77 12.23
N GLY A 116 37.52 6.25 12.31
CA GLY A 116 38.69 5.44 12.65
C GLY A 116 38.95 5.30 14.15
N SER A 117 40.03 4.58 14.47
CA SER A 117 40.55 4.39 15.81
C SER A 117 41.93 5.02 15.99
N LEU A 118 42.24 5.39 17.23
CA LEU A 118 43.55 5.89 17.62
C LEU A 118 43.97 5.26 18.95
N LYS A 119 45.07 4.53 18.93
CA LYS A 119 45.77 4.05 20.12
C LYS A 119 46.99 4.93 20.37
N VAL A 120 47.10 5.51 21.56
CA VAL A 120 48.23 6.33 21.99
C VAL A 120 48.80 5.76 23.28
N ASN A 121 50.08 5.42 23.27
CA ASN A 121 50.83 5.03 24.47
C ASN A 121 51.97 6.02 24.65
N SER A 122 52.10 6.55 25.86
CA SER A 122 53.19 7.46 26.22
C SER A 122 53.62 7.31 27.67
N THR A 123 54.78 7.86 28.00
CA THR A 123 55.24 7.95 29.40
C THR A 123 54.66 9.15 30.12
N ASP A 124 54.52 10.31 29.46
CA ASP A 124 53.69 11.39 30.00
C ASP A 124 52.23 11.15 29.56
N SER A 125 51.38 12.17 29.59
CA SER A 125 49.99 12.05 29.16
C SER A 125 49.86 11.66 27.68
N ALA A 126 48.97 10.70 27.39
CA ALA A 126 48.81 10.19 26.02
C ALA A 126 48.27 11.28 25.09
N ILE A 127 47.27 12.01 25.55
CA ILE A 127 46.73 13.17 24.85
C ILE A 127 46.65 14.33 25.84
N ARG A 128 47.40 15.40 25.56
CA ARG A 128 47.43 16.63 26.36
C ARG A 128 46.93 17.81 25.53
N CYS A 129 45.93 18.51 26.06
CA CYS A 129 45.42 19.76 25.51
C CYS A 129 45.59 20.89 26.55
N ASN A 130 46.49 21.82 26.27
CA ASN A 130 46.69 23.03 27.06
C ASN A 130 45.84 24.17 26.45
N GLY A 131 45.27 25.02 27.30
CA GLY A 131 44.41 26.13 26.87
C GLY A 131 43.69 26.80 28.03
N GLY A 132 42.81 27.76 27.74
CA GLY A 132 42.02 28.47 28.76
C GLY A 132 40.70 27.78 29.11
N SER A 133 40.07 28.22 30.20
CA SER A 133 38.77 27.67 30.65
C SER A 133 37.59 27.93 29.70
N SER A 134 37.71 28.89 28.78
CA SER A 134 36.74 29.15 27.70
C SER A 134 36.90 28.22 26.49
N ASP A 135 37.99 27.45 26.44
CA ASP A 135 38.33 26.61 25.30
C ASP A 135 37.75 25.21 25.46
N ILE A 136 37.66 24.46 24.36
CA ILE A 136 37.04 23.13 24.33
C ILE A 136 37.96 22.13 23.64
N PHE A 137 38.20 21.02 24.31
CA PHE A 137 38.67 19.77 23.72
C PHE A 137 37.48 18.83 23.49
N GLU A 138 37.14 18.56 22.23
CA GLU A 138 36.02 17.69 21.85
C GLU A 138 36.50 16.35 21.25
N ILE A 139 36.04 15.24 21.81
CA ILE A 139 36.17 13.90 21.22
C ILE A 139 34.80 13.45 20.76
N LYS A 140 34.65 13.12 19.46
CA LYS A 140 33.34 12.71 18.93
C LYS A 140 33.40 11.65 17.84
N GLN A 141 32.47 10.69 17.89
CA GLN A 141 32.24 9.73 16.81
C GLN A 141 33.49 8.93 16.39
N CYS A 142 34.38 8.61 17.32
CA CYS A 142 35.62 7.87 17.08
C CYS A 142 35.93 6.89 18.22
N ALA A 143 36.94 6.04 18.02
CA ALA A 143 37.49 5.17 19.06
C ALA A 143 38.88 5.63 19.50
N ILE A 144 39.09 5.83 20.81
CA ILE A 144 40.37 6.25 21.38
C ILE A 144 40.77 5.28 22.50
N GLU A 145 42.02 4.81 22.45
CA GLU A 145 42.70 4.15 23.57
C GLU A 145 43.94 4.97 23.91
N ALA A 146 43.91 5.67 25.05
CA ALA A 146 44.91 6.65 25.44
C ALA A 146 45.54 6.25 26.77
N THR A 147 46.80 5.82 26.76
CA THR A 147 47.51 5.30 27.92
C THR A 147 48.75 6.14 28.24
N GLY A 148 48.71 6.88 29.34
CA GLY A 148 49.88 7.48 29.98
C GLY A 148 50.42 6.52 31.04
N THR A 149 51.73 6.25 31.04
CA THR A 149 52.34 5.21 31.90
C THR A 149 53.22 5.75 33.03
N GLY A 150 53.58 7.03 33.01
CA GLY A 150 54.42 7.65 34.03
C GLY A 150 53.63 8.07 35.27
N ASP A 151 54.33 8.21 36.39
CA ASP A 151 53.73 8.31 37.72
C ASP A 151 52.67 9.42 37.85
N SER A 152 52.82 10.58 37.21
CA SER A 152 51.86 11.71 37.23
C SER A 152 51.23 11.99 35.86
N SER A 153 51.00 10.95 35.07
CA SER A 153 50.44 11.04 33.72
C SER A 153 48.94 10.81 33.69
N ALA A 154 48.30 11.31 32.63
CA ALA A 154 46.92 11.00 32.33
C ALA A 154 46.74 10.23 31.01
N GLY A 155 45.70 9.41 30.91
CA GLY A 155 45.25 8.94 29.60
C GLY A 155 44.87 10.15 28.73
N ILE A 156 44.02 11.02 29.27
CA ILE A 156 43.63 12.28 28.65
C ILE A 156 43.78 13.42 29.66
N PHE A 157 44.59 14.41 29.32
CA PHE A 157 44.79 15.63 30.09
C PHE A 157 44.25 16.84 29.31
N SER A 158 43.41 17.65 29.96
CA SER A 158 42.90 18.88 29.38
C SER A 158 42.96 20.03 30.39
N GLU A 159 43.57 21.16 30.04
CA GLU A 159 43.41 22.41 30.79
C GLU A 159 42.13 23.16 30.37
N THR A 160 41.35 22.57 29.46
CA THR A 160 40.15 23.12 28.80
C THR A 160 38.91 22.25 29.09
N GLU A 161 37.69 22.71 28.77
CA GLU A 161 36.49 21.85 28.90
C GLU A 161 36.67 20.61 28.02
N LEU A 162 36.45 19.42 28.59
CA LEU A 162 36.48 18.17 27.84
C LEU A 162 35.05 17.71 27.53
N LEU A 163 34.73 17.60 26.25
CA LEU A 163 33.45 17.08 25.75
C LEU A 163 33.67 15.77 24.98
N ILE A 164 33.18 14.65 25.52
CA ILE A 164 33.13 13.35 24.86
C ILE A 164 31.68 13.11 24.40
N SER A 165 31.46 13.05 23.09
CA SER A 165 30.09 13.05 22.55
C SER A 165 29.86 12.18 21.31
N ASN A 166 28.59 12.05 20.92
CA ASN A 166 28.16 11.48 19.63
C ASN A 166 28.77 10.11 19.33
N SER A 167 28.51 9.15 20.20
CA SER A 167 28.94 7.75 20.06
C SER A 167 30.45 7.55 20.03
N ALA A 168 31.20 8.42 20.71
CA ALA A 168 32.62 8.18 20.96
C ALA A 168 32.80 6.98 21.90
N THR A 169 33.86 6.20 21.68
CA THR A 169 34.32 5.15 22.59
C THR A 169 35.72 5.49 23.05
N VAL A 170 35.89 5.76 24.34
CA VAL A 170 37.17 6.22 24.92
C VAL A 170 37.60 5.27 26.02
N VAL A 171 38.83 4.78 25.93
CA VAL A 171 39.55 4.11 27.02
C VAL A 171 40.72 5.01 27.36
N ALA A 172 40.74 5.56 28.57
CA ALA A 172 41.76 6.49 29.03
C ALA A 172 42.40 5.95 30.32
N THR A 173 43.68 5.64 30.25
CA THR A 173 44.44 5.03 31.35
C THR A 173 45.58 5.95 31.74
N GLY A 174 45.58 6.42 32.98
CA GLY A 174 46.69 7.15 33.60
C GLY A 174 47.70 6.22 34.26
N GLY A 175 48.82 6.79 34.67
CA GLY A 175 49.94 6.05 35.24
C GLY A 175 49.68 5.43 36.62
N ASP A 176 50.75 4.89 37.20
CA ASP A 176 50.69 4.06 38.41
C ASP A 176 50.27 4.83 39.67
N ALA A 177 49.76 4.05 40.64
CA ALA A 177 49.27 4.36 41.97
C ALA A 177 50.18 5.20 42.88
N SER A 178 51.44 5.42 42.51
CA SER A 178 52.50 5.93 43.38
C SER A 178 52.54 7.46 43.50
N SER A 179 51.91 8.19 42.56
CA SER A 179 51.81 9.66 42.61
C SER A 179 50.38 10.12 42.90
N ASN A 180 50.23 11.34 43.41
CA ASN A 180 48.92 11.93 43.67
C ASN A 180 48.16 12.35 42.39
N ASP A 181 48.84 12.36 41.23
CA ASP A 181 48.39 13.02 40.01
C ASP A 181 48.29 12.06 38.81
N ALA A 182 47.80 10.84 39.04
CA ALA A 182 47.58 9.83 38.00
C ALA A 182 46.10 9.72 37.62
N TYR A 183 45.74 10.18 36.43
CA TYR A 183 44.34 10.36 36.02
C TYR A 183 43.99 9.49 34.80
N GLY A 184 42.84 8.81 34.80
CA GLY A 184 42.29 8.31 33.53
C GLY A 184 41.98 9.50 32.61
N ILE A 185 41.14 10.40 33.13
CA ILE A 185 40.75 11.67 32.50
C ILE A 185 40.91 12.80 33.51
N PHE A 186 41.55 13.89 33.10
CA PHE A 186 41.70 15.13 33.87
C PHE A 186 41.24 16.35 33.07
N SER A 187 40.44 17.23 33.72
CA SER A 187 40.11 18.56 33.21
C SER A 187 40.18 19.66 34.28
N ASP A 188 41.11 20.62 34.14
CA ASP A 188 41.30 21.74 35.08
C ASP A 188 40.33 22.92 34.86
N ALA A 189 39.82 23.08 33.64
CA ALA A 189 39.04 24.26 33.21
C ALA A 189 37.66 24.44 33.83
N GLY A 190 37.10 23.43 34.49
CA GLY A 190 35.73 23.54 34.96
C GLY A 190 34.83 22.34 34.72
N LYS A 191 35.10 21.48 33.73
CA LYS A 191 34.06 20.55 33.25
C LYS A 191 34.54 19.38 32.39
N VAL A 192 34.14 18.17 32.78
CA VAL A 192 34.11 16.97 31.93
C VAL A 192 32.67 16.64 31.59
N THR A 193 32.32 16.62 30.31
CA THR A 193 30.98 16.24 29.83
C THR A 193 31.05 15.00 28.96
N ILE A 194 30.30 13.96 29.32
CA ILE A 194 30.17 12.71 28.55
C ILE A 194 28.72 12.56 28.13
N LYS A 195 28.47 12.58 26.81
CA LYS A 195 27.12 12.54 26.25
C LYS A 195 26.98 11.52 25.14
N ASN A 196 25.97 10.64 25.20
CA ASN A 196 25.72 9.62 24.18
C ASN A 196 26.98 8.80 23.82
N SER A 197 27.82 8.46 24.79
CA SER A 197 29.17 7.89 24.54
C SER A 197 29.53 6.79 25.54
N ASN A 198 30.57 6.02 25.22
CA ASN A 198 31.12 4.97 26.08
C ASN A 198 32.52 5.38 26.56
N VAL A 199 32.73 5.47 27.88
CA VAL A 199 34.01 5.88 28.47
C VAL A 199 34.44 4.86 29.51
N THR A 200 35.68 4.40 29.41
CA THR A 200 36.39 3.69 30.48
C THR A 200 37.58 4.55 30.87
N ALA A 201 37.64 4.98 32.12
CA ALA A 201 38.68 5.87 32.62
C ALA A 201 39.30 5.26 33.88
N THR A 202 40.59 4.94 33.80
CA THR A 202 41.33 4.28 34.87
C THR A 202 42.53 5.14 35.22
N GLY A 203 42.66 5.56 36.48
CA GLY A 203 43.86 6.25 36.94
C GLY A 203 44.39 5.62 38.21
N GLY A 204 45.65 5.93 38.53
CA GLY A 204 46.23 5.61 39.83
C GLY A 204 45.45 6.30 40.95
N THR A 205 45.15 7.59 40.84
CA THR A 205 44.44 8.33 41.91
C THR A 205 43.01 8.68 41.57
N LYS A 206 42.74 9.00 40.31
CA LYS A 206 41.42 9.36 39.83
C LYS A 206 41.09 8.72 38.50
N GLY A 207 39.93 8.07 38.40
CA GLY A 207 39.43 7.64 37.09
C GLY A 207 39.09 8.86 36.25
N ILE A 208 38.19 9.70 36.76
CA ILE A 208 37.79 10.97 36.15
C ILE A 208 37.93 12.09 37.18
N TYR A 209 38.60 13.16 36.80
CA TYR A 209 38.66 14.41 37.54
C TYR A 209 38.18 15.58 36.68
N GLY A 210 37.32 16.40 37.26
CA GLY A 210 37.00 17.73 36.75
C GLY A 210 36.40 18.61 37.83
N TYR A 211 36.36 19.92 37.61
CA TYR A 211 35.63 20.79 38.54
C TYR A 211 34.12 20.50 38.50
N ASN A 212 33.55 20.23 37.32
CA ASN A 212 32.22 19.62 37.17
C ASN A 212 32.35 18.32 36.36
N VAL A 213 31.51 17.33 36.66
CA VAL A 213 31.40 16.10 35.87
C VAL A 213 29.95 15.87 35.48
N ALA A 214 29.66 15.80 34.18
CA ALA A 214 28.32 15.55 33.66
C ALA A 214 28.31 14.30 32.79
N VAL A 215 27.41 13.36 33.09
CA VAL A 215 27.21 12.12 32.34
C VAL A 215 25.75 12.04 31.90
N ASP A 216 25.50 12.07 30.59
CA ASP A 216 24.16 12.04 30.01
C ASP A 216 24.06 10.96 28.93
N ASN A 217 23.04 10.09 29.03
CA ASN A 217 22.77 9.00 28.10
C ASN A 217 24.03 8.20 27.70
N SER A 218 24.92 7.94 28.67
CA SER A 218 26.26 7.40 28.42
C SER A 218 26.58 6.19 29.28
N VAL A 219 27.54 5.38 28.85
CA VAL A 219 28.08 4.28 29.65
C VAL A 219 29.46 4.68 30.14
N VAL A 220 29.64 4.83 31.45
CA VAL A 220 30.91 5.25 32.06
C VAL A 220 31.39 4.20 33.06
N ARG A 221 32.64 3.79 32.92
CA ARG A 221 33.37 2.96 33.89
C ARG A 221 34.56 3.75 34.37
N ALA A 222 34.52 4.25 35.58
CA ALA A 222 35.63 4.98 36.17
C ALA A 222 36.25 4.15 37.28
N SER A 223 37.58 4.13 37.36
CA SER A 223 38.28 3.43 38.43
C SER A 223 39.52 4.17 38.92
N ALA A 224 39.76 4.08 40.22
CA ALA A 224 41.00 4.46 40.86
C ALA A 224 41.66 3.21 41.46
N LEU A 225 42.88 2.90 41.02
CA LEU A 225 43.59 1.65 41.33
C LEU A 225 44.78 1.86 42.28
N GLY A 226 44.80 3.00 42.97
CA GLY A 226 45.92 3.46 43.77
C GLY A 226 46.13 2.70 45.08
N ALA A 227 47.23 3.03 45.78
CA ALA A 227 47.45 2.66 47.18
C ALA A 227 47.74 3.90 48.06
N THR A 228 47.36 5.09 47.60
CA THR A 228 47.63 6.37 48.28
C THR A 228 46.37 6.89 48.98
N ASN A 229 46.56 7.88 49.86
CA ASN A 229 45.45 8.48 50.58
C ASN A 229 44.70 9.46 49.64
N GLN A 230 43.35 9.37 49.57
CA GLN A 230 42.44 10.21 48.78
C GLN A 230 42.17 9.78 47.32
N GLU A 231 42.04 8.49 47.03
CA GLU A 231 41.62 8.02 45.70
C GLU A 231 40.13 8.25 45.45
N CYS A 232 39.76 8.66 44.23
CA CYS A 232 38.35 8.76 43.85
C CYS A 232 38.11 8.23 42.43
N ALA A 233 37.18 7.32 42.22
CA ALA A 233 36.91 6.87 40.85
C ALA A 233 36.37 8.02 39.99
N ILE A 234 35.48 8.85 40.55
CA ILE A 234 35.05 10.13 39.95
C ILE A 234 35.15 11.23 41.01
N GLN A 235 35.85 12.32 40.68
CA GLN A 235 35.96 13.53 41.50
C GLN A 235 35.39 14.72 40.74
N GLY A 236 34.49 15.46 41.40
CA GLY A 236 33.89 16.71 40.94
C GLY A 236 34.01 17.80 42.01
N ASP A 237 34.89 18.79 41.85
CA ASP A 237 35.11 19.79 42.92
C ASP A 237 33.92 20.75 43.15
N HIS A 238 33.02 20.85 42.19
CA HIS A 238 31.79 21.63 42.25
C HIS A 238 30.56 20.73 42.11
N GLU A 239 30.18 20.30 40.91
CA GLU A 239 28.95 19.49 40.74
C GLU A 239 29.20 18.21 39.96
N ILE A 240 28.50 17.13 40.35
CA ILE A 240 28.44 15.89 39.59
C ILE A 240 26.99 15.61 39.20
N ASN A 241 26.72 15.55 37.90
CA ASN A 241 25.39 15.29 37.35
C ASN A 241 25.39 14.01 36.52
N ILE A 242 24.55 13.04 36.90
CA ILE A 242 24.34 11.79 36.14
C ILE A 242 22.87 11.74 35.73
N SER A 243 22.60 11.77 34.43
CA SER A 243 21.26 11.90 33.85
C SER A 243 21.03 11.04 32.61
N GLY A 244 19.80 11.04 32.10
CA GLY A 244 19.44 10.26 30.93
C GLY A 244 19.50 8.77 31.23
N LYS A 245 19.41 7.91 30.22
CA LYS A 245 19.49 6.44 30.38
C LYS A 245 20.93 5.95 30.64
N SER A 246 21.72 6.72 31.38
CA SER A 246 23.13 6.46 31.67
C SER A 246 23.34 5.20 32.51
N THR A 247 24.46 4.53 32.26
CA THR A 247 24.99 3.42 33.07
C THR A 247 26.37 3.81 33.58
N VAL A 248 26.52 4.01 34.90
CA VAL A 248 27.78 4.41 35.52
C VAL A 248 28.24 3.33 36.51
N VAL A 249 29.50 2.95 36.40
CA VAL A 249 30.21 2.15 37.41
C VAL A 249 31.43 2.94 37.85
N ALA A 250 31.52 3.25 39.14
CA ALA A 250 32.63 3.99 39.72
C ALA A 250 33.21 3.19 40.88
N THR A 251 34.44 2.70 40.73
CA THR A 251 35.07 1.80 41.71
C THR A 251 36.42 2.33 42.15
N ALA A 252 36.59 2.56 43.45
CA ALA A 252 37.89 2.80 44.06
C ALA A 252 38.18 1.72 45.11
N THR A 253 39.43 1.33 45.27
CA THR A 253 39.77 0.10 46.03
C THR A 253 40.68 0.30 47.23
N SER A 254 41.27 1.49 47.43
CA SER A 254 42.11 1.74 48.61
C SER A 254 41.33 1.99 49.89
N GLU A 255 42.03 1.87 51.02
CA GLU A 255 41.50 2.04 52.38
C GLU A 255 40.97 3.46 52.64
N TYR A 256 41.46 4.48 51.92
CA TYR A 256 41.02 5.87 52.03
C TYR A 256 40.50 6.40 50.69
N SER A 257 39.56 5.66 50.12
CA SER A 257 39.00 5.94 48.80
C SER A 257 37.52 6.33 48.80
N TYR A 258 37.15 7.09 47.78
CA TYR A 258 35.78 7.38 47.43
C TYR A 258 35.41 6.76 46.08
N GLY A 259 34.22 6.17 45.97
CA GLY A 259 33.72 5.80 44.65
C GLY A 259 33.44 7.06 43.82
N VAL A 260 32.59 7.95 44.35
CA VAL A 260 32.32 9.28 43.80
C VAL A 260 32.47 10.31 44.91
N SER A 261 33.22 11.38 44.63
CA SER A 261 33.49 12.45 45.60
C SER A 261 33.24 13.81 44.99
N CYS A 262 32.58 14.68 45.75
CA CYS A 262 32.23 16.04 45.41
C CYS A 262 32.25 16.95 46.63
N ASN A 263 32.58 18.22 46.44
CA ASN A 263 32.52 19.20 47.53
C ASN A 263 31.12 19.26 48.13
N THR A 264 31.05 19.21 49.47
CA THR A 264 29.80 19.11 50.25
C THR A 264 28.83 20.28 50.03
N SER A 265 29.29 21.39 49.45
CA SER A 265 28.48 22.61 49.25
C SER A 265 27.59 22.60 47.99
N TYR A 266 27.87 21.73 47.01
CA TYR A 266 27.32 21.84 45.65
C TYR A 266 26.62 20.55 45.19
N GLY A 267 27.23 19.38 45.44
CA GLY A 267 26.53 18.10 45.51
C GLY A 267 26.58 17.20 44.26
N ILE A 268 26.04 15.99 44.45
CA ILE A 268 25.94 14.89 43.48
C ILE A 268 24.46 14.77 43.13
N GLN A 269 24.13 14.85 41.85
CA GLN A 269 22.76 14.69 41.33
C GLN A 269 22.69 13.44 40.46
N ILE A 270 21.76 12.56 40.79
CA ILE A 270 21.49 11.34 40.01
C ILE A 270 20.01 11.39 39.63
N SER A 271 19.75 11.68 38.36
CA SER A 271 18.39 11.84 37.86
C SER A 271 17.57 10.56 37.97
N ALA A 272 16.25 10.69 38.09
CA ALA A 272 15.30 9.58 38.16
C ALA A 272 15.30 8.65 36.93
N ASP A 273 15.79 9.14 35.79
CA ASP A 273 15.74 8.43 34.52
C ASP A 273 16.98 7.58 34.21
N VAL A 274 17.99 7.57 35.10
CA VAL A 274 19.19 6.72 34.97
C VAL A 274 18.86 5.25 34.86
N LYS A 275 19.64 4.53 34.07
CA LYS A 275 19.48 3.08 33.89
C LYS A 275 20.12 2.33 35.07
N SER A 276 21.34 2.69 35.43
CA SER A 276 22.06 2.09 36.56
C SER A 276 23.26 2.95 36.95
N VAL A 277 23.44 3.21 38.23
CA VAL A 277 24.62 3.86 38.81
C VAL A 277 25.06 3.00 39.98
N ILE A 278 26.23 2.37 39.86
CA ILE A 278 26.83 1.56 40.92
C ILE A 278 28.14 2.22 41.32
N ILE A 279 28.28 2.50 42.60
CA ILE A 279 29.43 3.21 43.13
C ILE A 279 29.98 2.42 44.31
N GLU A 280 31.28 2.13 44.27
CA GLU A 280 31.99 1.31 45.24
C GLU A 280 33.28 2.01 45.66
N GLY A 281 33.57 1.96 46.96
CA GLY A 281 34.77 2.54 47.57
C GLY A 281 34.80 2.22 49.06
N ASN A 282 35.89 2.54 49.75
CA ASN A 282 35.85 2.53 51.23
C ASN A 282 34.72 3.45 51.74
N THR A 283 34.48 4.55 51.02
CA THR A 283 33.25 5.32 51.10
C THR A 283 32.68 5.51 49.70
N ALA A 284 31.53 4.91 49.39
CA ALA A 284 30.96 5.00 48.05
C ALA A 284 30.68 6.45 47.63
N LEU A 285 30.10 7.27 48.51
CA LEU A 285 29.76 8.67 48.23
C LEU A 285 30.41 9.62 49.23
N GLY A 286 31.28 10.52 48.75
CA GLY A 286 31.81 11.65 49.51
C GLY A 286 31.19 12.95 49.03
N GLY A 287 30.12 13.43 49.64
CA GLY A 287 29.47 14.68 49.22
C GLY A 287 27.97 14.73 49.53
N ARG A 288 27.31 15.82 49.16
CA ARG A 288 25.86 15.99 49.35
C ARG A 288 25.09 15.41 48.17
N LEU A 289 24.22 14.43 48.38
CA LEU A 289 23.36 13.86 47.33
C LEU A 289 22.06 14.67 47.19
N GLN A 290 21.60 14.94 45.97
CA GLN A 290 20.42 15.76 45.69
C GLN A 290 19.56 15.20 44.54
N ASN A 291 18.26 15.54 44.54
CA ASN A 291 17.32 15.41 43.42
C ASN A 291 17.26 14.03 42.74
N MET A 292 16.95 12.97 43.51
CA MET A 292 17.02 11.61 43.01
C MET A 292 15.80 10.72 43.30
N THR A 293 15.79 9.54 42.67
CA THR A 293 14.95 8.40 43.07
C THR A 293 15.63 7.63 44.21
N PRO A 294 14.87 7.02 45.13
CA PRO A 294 15.43 6.17 46.17
C PRO A 294 16.38 5.11 45.61
N GLY A 295 17.47 4.85 46.32
CA GLY A 295 18.46 3.82 45.99
C GLY A 295 18.67 2.82 47.10
N VAL A 296 19.78 2.09 47.01
CA VAL A 296 20.23 1.12 48.01
C VAL A 296 21.67 1.41 48.39
N GLY A 297 21.97 1.42 49.68
CA GLY A 297 23.33 1.51 50.22
C GLY A 297 23.67 0.23 50.97
N TRP A 298 24.95 -0.15 50.99
CA TRP A 298 25.44 -1.29 51.76
C TRP A 298 26.38 -0.83 52.86
N PHE A 299 26.07 -1.20 54.10
CA PHE A 299 26.90 -0.96 55.27
C PHE A 299 27.33 -2.30 55.85
N ASN A 300 28.64 -2.59 55.86
CA ASN A 300 29.18 -3.89 56.27
C ASN A 300 28.47 -5.08 55.57
N GLY A 301 28.25 -4.98 54.26
CA GLY A 301 27.54 -5.97 53.46
C GLY A 301 26.02 -6.02 53.61
N VAL A 302 25.41 -5.23 54.51
CA VAL A 302 23.95 -5.22 54.73
C VAL A 302 23.29 -4.13 53.87
N PRO A 303 22.33 -4.47 52.98
CA PRO A 303 21.64 -3.50 52.15
C PRO A 303 20.53 -2.76 52.90
N GLU A 304 20.47 -1.45 52.74
CA GLU A 304 19.46 -0.57 53.31
C GLU A 304 18.95 0.43 52.27
N VAL A 305 17.70 0.89 52.43
CA VAL A 305 17.12 1.88 51.53
C VAL A 305 17.75 3.23 51.80
N ILE A 306 18.20 3.88 50.72
CA ILE A 306 18.60 5.28 50.77
C ILE A 306 17.34 6.13 50.67
N GLU A 307 16.88 6.66 51.80
CA GLU A 307 15.82 7.66 51.88
C GLU A 307 16.36 9.06 51.56
N ILE A 308 15.57 9.86 50.85
CA ILE A 308 15.97 11.19 50.38
C ILE A 308 15.06 12.21 51.06
N HIS A 309 15.67 13.12 51.81
CA HIS A 309 14.99 14.29 52.35
C HIS A 309 15.36 15.51 51.48
N GLU A 310 14.43 16.43 51.22
CA GLU A 310 14.69 17.69 50.48
C GLU A 310 15.84 18.50 51.12
N ASP A 311 16.06 18.27 52.42
CA ASP A 311 17.10 18.90 53.23
C ASP A 311 18.32 17.99 53.48
N SER A 312 18.44 16.84 52.81
CA SER A 312 19.54 15.89 53.06
C SER A 312 20.89 16.55 52.76
N THR A 313 21.64 16.84 53.82
CA THR A 313 22.90 17.61 53.79
C THR A 313 24.13 16.74 53.55
N SER A 314 24.02 15.43 53.73
CA SER A 314 25.01 14.42 53.38
C SER A 314 24.38 13.05 53.58
N ILE A 315 24.37 12.18 52.57
CA ILE A 315 24.22 10.76 52.88
C ILE A 315 25.50 10.34 53.57
N THR A 316 25.32 9.72 54.73
CA THR A 316 26.35 9.28 55.64
C THR A 316 27.48 8.59 54.89
N THR A 317 28.69 9.07 55.17
CA THR A 317 30.00 8.64 54.69
C THR A 317 30.37 7.21 55.12
N SER A 318 29.39 6.29 55.13
CA SER A 318 29.50 4.96 55.74
C SER A 318 29.21 3.82 54.78
N TYR A 319 28.51 4.04 53.67
CA TYR A 319 28.24 2.98 52.71
C TYR A 319 29.51 2.63 51.91
N GLU A 320 29.83 1.34 51.82
CA GLU A 320 30.93 0.83 50.98
C GLU A 320 30.49 0.69 49.51
N LYS A 321 29.17 0.61 49.30
CA LYS A 321 28.54 0.50 47.99
C LYS A 321 27.20 1.21 47.98
N VAL A 322 26.87 1.85 46.87
CA VAL A 322 25.52 2.34 46.58
C VAL A 322 25.08 1.98 45.16
N GLN A 323 23.76 1.86 44.98
CA GLN A 323 23.12 1.59 43.71
C GLN A 323 21.88 2.48 43.50
N PHE A 324 21.79 3.06 42.30
CA PHE A 324 20.63 3.81 41.84
C PHE A 324 20.19 3.39 40.42
N PRO A 325 18.89 3.25 40.14
CA PRO A 325 17.80 3.21 41.12
C PRO A 325 17.92 1.95 42.01
N LYS A 326 16.92 1.72 42.88
CA LYS A 326 16.79 0.45 43.62
C LYS A 326 16.96 -0.78 42.74
N ILE A 327 17.30 -1.91 43.36
CA ILE A 327 17.56 -3.17 42.66
C ILE A 327 16.28 -3.60 41.93
N ALA A 328 16.38 -3.86 40.63
CA ALA A 328 15.23 -4.33 39.87
C ALA A 328 14.86 -5.78 40.30
N PRO A 329 13.57 -6.08 40.53
CA PRO A 329 13.09 -7.46 40.62
C PRO A 329 13.41 -8.24 39.34
N THR A 330 13.33 -9.56 39.40
CA THR A 330 13.56 -10.41 38.22
C THR A 330 12.25 -11.08 37.80
N ILE A 331 11.78 -10.82 36.57
CA ILE A 331 10.67 -11.56 35.98
C ILE A 331 11.19 -12.96 35.60
N THR A 332 10.70 -14.00 36.28
CA THR A 332 11.10 -15.39 36.06
C THR A 332 10.28 -16.08 34.98
N SER A 333 9.05 -15.62 34.74
CA SER A 333 8.24 -16.02 33.59
C SER A 333 7.39 -14.83 33.17
N ALA A 334 7.49 -14.43 31.90
CA ALA A 334 6.61 -13.40 31.34
C ALA A 334 5.15 -13.90 31.28
N PRO A 335 4.16 -13.00 31.35
CA PRO A 335 2.77 -13.32 31.07
C PRO A 335 2.58 -13.83 29.63
N THR A 336 1.61 -14.70 29.40
CA THR A 336 1.29 -15.21 28.06
C THR A 336 -0.13 -14.88 27.65
N ALA A 337 -0.34 -14.47 26.39
CA ALA A 337 -1.65 -14.14 25.87
C ALA A 337 -2.57 -15.37 25.85
N LYS A 338 -3.81 -15.21 26.32
CA LYS A 338 -4.82 -16.26 26.20
C LYS A 338 -5.37 -16.31 24.77
N SER A 339 -5.68 -17.51 24.28
CA SER A 339 -6.43 -17.69 23.02
C SER A 339 -7.92 -17.53 23.29
N LEU A 340 -8.47 -16.35 23.01
CA LEU A 340 -9.83 -15.98 23.41
C LEU A 340 -10.77 -15.85 22.21
N THR A 341 -12.01 -16.29 22.40
CA THR A 341 -13.14 -16.03 21.49
C THR A 341 -14.19 -15.23 22.24
N TYR A 342 -14.86 -14.29 21.57
CA TYR A 342 -15.87 -13.44 22.17
C TYR A 342 -17.09 -14.25 22.61
N THR A 343 -17.41 -14.18 23.90
CA THR A 343 -18.53 -14.89 24.54
C THR A 343 -19.62 -13.97 25.07
N GLY A 344 -19.43 -12.64 24.98
CA GLY A 344 -20.31 -11.65 25.62
C GLY A 344 -20.10 -11.48 27.13
N SER A 345 -19.23 -12.28 27.75
CA SER A 345 -18.84 -12.17 29.16
C SER A 345 -17.41 -11.66 29.30
N GLU A 346 -17.09 -11.11 30.48
CA GLU A 346 -15.74 -10.63 30.81
C GLU A 346 -14.74 -11.80 30.85
N GLN A 347 -13.59 -11.64 30.20
CA GLN A 347 -12.52 -12.65 30.12
C GLN A 347 -11.17 -12.04 30.51
N GLU A 348 -10.39 -12.74 31.32
CA GLU A 348 -8.99 -12.40 31.57
C GLU A 348 -8.18 -12.53 30.28
N LEU A 349 -7.31 -11.56 30.04
CA LEU A 349 -6.56 -11.43 28.79
C LEU A 349 -5.28 -12.27 28.75
N VAL A 350 -4.63 -12.47 29.90
CA VAL A 350 -3.34 -13.17 29.99
C VAL A 350 -3.36 -14.26 31.05
N ILE A 351 -2.42 -15.19 30.92
CA ILE A 351 -1.98 -16.06 32.02
C ILE A 351 -0.88 -15.28 32.76
N ALA A 352 -0.97 -15.24 34.09
CA ALA A 352 -0.05 -14.47 34.93
C ALA A 352 1.41 -14.90 34.73
N GLY A 353 2.31 -13.91 34.72
CA GLY A 353 3.73 -14.13 34.87
C GLY A 353 4.14 -14.39 36.33
N THR A 354 5.43 -14.62 36.55
CA THR A 354 6.02 -14.76 37.88
C THR A 354 7.28 -13.92 37.99
N ALA A 355 7.59 -13.45 39.20
CA ALA A 355 8.79 -12.70 39.50
C ALA A 355 9.42 -13.15 40.83
N THR A 356 10.73 -12.94 40.96
CA THR A 356 11.51 -13.06 42.20
C THR A 356 11.86 -11.66 42.71
N ASN A 357 11.84 -11.47 44.03
CA ASN A 357 12.06 -10.17 44.70
C ASN A 357 11.04 -9.09 44.32
N GLY A 358 9.85 -9.50 43.86
CA GLY A 358 8.75 -8.61 43.55
C GLY A 358 7.48 -9.36 43.17
N GLN A 359 6.41 -8.60 43.00
CA GLN A 359 5.09 -9.06 42.55
C GLN A 359 4.80 -8.52 41.15
N MET A 360 4.08 -9.30 40.34
CA MET A 360 3.66 -8.85 39.02
C MET A 360 2.50 -7.85 39.12
N GLU A 361 2.62 -6.72 38.44
CA GLU A 361 1.53 -5.77 38.23
C GLU A 361 1.20 -5.63 36.74
N TYR A 362 -0.04 -5.28 36.45
CA TYR A 362 -0.60 -5.20 35.10
C TYR A 362 -1.44 -3.95 34.90
N ALA A 363 -1.51 -3.48 33.66
CA ALA A 363 -2.38 -2.39 33.24
C ALA A 363 -2.86 -2.62 31.79
N ILE A 364 -4.00 -2.01 31.41
CA ILE A 364 -4.43 -1.95 30.01
C ILE A 364 -3.93 -0.64 29.41
N GLY A 365 -3.16 -0.74 28.33
CA GLY A 365 -2.70 0.40 27.53
C GLY A 365 -3.55 0.64 26.29
N THR A 366 -3.29 1.78 25.64
CA THR A 366 -3.94 2.19 24.39
C THR A 366 -3.24 1.63 23.15
N ASN A 367 -1.93 1.36 23.24
CA ASN A 367 -1.08 0.82 22.18
C ASN A 367 0.10 0.02 22.78
N ALA A 368 0.99 -0.48 21.91
CA ALA A 368 2.16 -1.29 22.29
C ALA A 368 3.43 -0.47 22.54
N ASP A 369 3.42 0.82 22.26
CA ASP A 369 4.60 1.69 22.23
C ASP A 369 4.71 2.60 23.48
N GLU A 370 3.57 2.93 24.09
CA GLU A 370 3.48 3.84 25.23
C GLU A 370 2.89 3.13 26.46
N ALA A 371 3.73 2.98 27.48
CA ALA A 371 3.31 2.39 28.74
C ALA A 371 2.26 3.27 29.46
N PRO A 372 1.25 2.68 30.12
CA PRO A 372 0.34 3.41 31.01
C PRO A 372 1.08 4.14 32.13
N THR A 373 0.42 5.15 32.72
CA THR A 373 0.98 5.86 33.89
C THR A 373 1.17 4.88 35.07
N THR A 374 2.21 5.11 35.88
CA THR A 374 2.58 4.24 37.02
C THR A 374 1.42 3.92 37.97
N GLY A 375 0.48 4.84 38.18
CA GLY A 375 -0.70 4.63 39.04
C GLY A 375 -1.79 3.73 38.44
N SER A 376 -1.67 3.33 37.18
CA SER A 376 -2.62 2.44 36.50
C SER A 376 -2.32 0.95 36.67
N PHE A 377 -1.12 0.62 37.16
CA PHE A 377 -0.68 -0.76 37.37
C PHE A 377 -1.24 -1.32 38.68
N GLY A 378 -1.65 -2.59 38.66
CA GLY A 378 -2.07 -3.30 39.87
C GLY A 378 -1.95 -4.82 39.74
N ALA A 379 -2.06 -5.54 40.86
CA ALA A 379 -1.86 -6.99 40.90
C ALA A 379 -2.95 -7.82 40.20
N GLN A 380 -4.09 -7.21 39.84
CA GLN A 380 -5.21 -7.91 39.21
C GLN A 380 -4.97 -8.12 37.71
N LEU A 381 -5.31 -9.31 37.21
CA LEU A 381 -5.18 -9.61 35.79
C LEU A 381 -6.15 -8.76 34.96
N PRO A 382 -5.69 -8.12 33.86
CA PRO A 382 -6.55 -7.35 32.98
C PRO A 382 -7.63 -8.21 32.34
N LYS A 383 -8.84 -7.66 32.25
CA LYS A 383 -9.99 -8.31 31.66
C LYS A 383 -10.63 -7.45 30.59
N ALA A 384 -11.27 -8.10 29.61
CA ALA A 384 -12.10 -7.42 28.64
C ALA A 384 -13.27 -8.29 28.19
N THR A 385 -14.34 -7.62 27.72
CA THR A 385 -15.56 -8.30 27.27
C THR A 385 -15.68 -8.32 25.75
N LYS A 386 -15.28 -7.27 25.04
CA LYS A 386 -15.55 -7.10 23.59
C LYS A 386 -14.49 -7.80 22.73
N ALA A 387 -14.88 -8.19 21.52
CA ALA A 387 -13.90 -8.61 20.51
C ALA A 387 -13.00 -7.43 20.11
N GLY A 388 -11.71 -7.68 19.94
CA GLY A 388 -10.73 -6.66 19.58
C GLY A 388 -9.31 -6.98 20.05
N SER A 389 -8.40 -6.06 19.75
CA SER A 389 -7.01 -6.10 20.20
C SER A 389 -6.84 -5.29 21.49
N TYR A 390 -6.11 -5.86 22.43
CA TYR A 390 -5.82 -5.30 23.75
C TYR A 390 -4.32 -5.32 24.00
N TYR A 391 -3.80 -4.27 24.63
CA TYR A 391 -2.40 -4.13 24.98
C TYR A 391 -2.26 -4.24 26.48
N VAL A 392 -1.84 -5.42 26.95
CA VAL A 392 -1.62 -5.67 28.37
C VAL A 392 -0.18 -5.32 28.70
N TRP A 393 0.00 -4.30 29.52
CA TRP A 393 1.30 -3.92 30.03
C TRP A 393 1.54 -4.61 31.37
N TYR A 394 2.77 -5.06 31.61
CA TYR A 394 3.17 -5.73 32.84
C TYR A 394 4.54 -5.27 33.33
N ARG A 395 4.75 -5.35 34.63
CA ARG A 395 6.06 -5.13 35.29
C ARG A 395 6.14 -5.94 36.58
N ALA A 396 7.34 -6.11 37.13
CA ALA A 396 7.51 -6.60 38.48
C ALA A 396 7.86 -5.44 39.43
N VAL A 397 7.23 -5.40 40.60
CA VAL A 397 7.44 -4.38 41.65
C VAL A 397 7.85 -5.06 42.95
N GLY A 398 9.01 -4.68 43.48
CA GLY A 398 9.54 -5.15 44.75
C GLY A 398 9.19 -4.25 45.93
N THR A 399 9.62 -4.66 47.12
CA THR A 399 9.55 -3.87 48.36
C THR A 399 10.94 -3.52 48.86
N ASP A 400 11.03 -2.55 49.78
CA ASP A 400 12.27 -2.18 50.47
C ASP A 400 13.39 -1.78 49.51
N ILE A 401 14.44 -2.60 49.41
CA ILE A 401 15.63 -2.40 48.57
C ILE A 401 15.36 -2.68 47.07
N TYR A 402 14.20 -3.25 46.75
CA TYR A 402 13.80 -3.55 45.38
C TYR A 402 12.87 -2.46 44.82
N GLY A 403 13.14 -2.06 43.57
CA GLY A 403 12.36 -1.09 42.83
C GLY A 403 11.31 -1.76 41.94
N ALA A 404 11.08 -1.21 40.76
CA ALA A 404 10.26 -1.82 39.72
C ALA A 404 11.12 -2.12 38.48
N THR A 405 10.74 -3.13 37.72
CA THR A 405 11.25 -3.33 36.36
C THR A 405 10.65 -2.29 35.42
N ASP A 406 11.30 -2.09 34.27
CA ASP A 406 10.64 -1.44 33.14
C ASP A 406 9.36 -2.21 32.77
N ALA A 407 8.36 -1.50 32.26
CA ALA A 407 7.11 -2.09 31.82
C ALA A 407 7.25 -2.65 30.40
N GLU A 408 6.73 -3.85 30.19
CA GLU A 408 6.70 -4.53 28.89
C GLU A 408 5.25 -4.76 28.45
N CYS A 409 5.03 -4.94 27.15
CA CYS A 409 3.69 -5.08 26.57
C CYS A 409 3.49 -6.45 25.91
N ILE A 410 2.31 -7.03 26.13
CA ILE A 410 1.81 -8.18 25.39
C ILE A 410 0.47 -7.85 24.72
N ALA A 411 0.43 -8.04 23.41
CA ALA A 411 -0.79 -7.91 22.63
C ALA A 411 -1.66 -9.17 22.77
N VAL A 412 -2.94 -8.96 23.06
CA VAL A 412 -3.94 -10.02 23.20
C VAL A 412 -5.11 -9.73 22.28
N GLU A 413 -5.62 -10.74 21.58
CA GLU A 413 -6.79 -10.61 20.72
C GLU A 413 -7.95 -11.46 21.24
N ILE A 414 -9.11 -10.83 21.45
CA ILE A 414 -10.38 -11.53 21.60
C ILE A 414 -11.01 -11.64 20.21
N LYS A 415 -10.97 -12.83 19.62
CA LYS A 415 -11.48 -13.08 18.27
C LYS A 415 -13.01 -13.13 18.26
N LYS A 416 -13.63 -12.67 17.18
CA LYS A 416 -15.07 -12.92 16.96
C LYS A 416 -15.31 -14.42 16.72
N PRO A 417 -16.43 -15.00 17.19
CA PRO A 417 -16.78 -16.38 16.88
C PRO A 417 -16.99 -16.58 15.37
N GLU A 418 -16.54 -17.72 14.86
CA GLU A 418 -16.83 -18.20 13.50
C GLU A 418 -18.01 -19.17 13.54
N TYR A 419 -18.87 -19.09 12.53
CA TYR A 419 -20.03 -19.97 12.34
C TYR A 419 -19.85 -20.77 11.05
N SER A 420 -20.16 -22.07 11.10
CA SER A 420 -20.02 -22.96 9.94
C SER A 420 -21.16 -22.76 8.94
N ILE A 421 -20.86 -23.01 7.66
CA ILE A 421 -21.81 -22.96 6.55
C ILE A 421 -21.78 -24.30 5.85
N THR A 422 -22.94 -24.97 5.82
CA THR A 422 -23.09 -26.27 5.16
C THR A 422 -24.10 -26.16 4.03
N ILE A 423 -23.70 -26.59 2.83
CA ILE A 423 -24.56 -26.61 1.65
C ILE A 423 -24.84 -28.06 1.25
N SER A 424 -26.11 -28.38 1.02
CA SER A 424 -26.56 -29.69 0.53
C SER A 424 -27.41 -29.54 -0.74
N THR A 425 -27.68 -30.63 -1.44
CA THR A 425 -28.59 -30.66 -2.60
C THR A 425 -29.61 -31.77 -2.46
N ASP A 426 -30.67 -31.73 -3.26
CA ASP A 426 -31.63 -32.84 -3.42
C ASP A 426 -31.13 -33.97 -4.36
N GLY A 427 -29.89 -33.86 -4.87
CA GLY A 427 -29.28 -34.81 -5.80
C GLY A 427 -29.41 -34.46 -7.28
N ASN A 428 -30.20 -33.46 -7.65
CA ASN A 428 -30.48 -33.09 -9.06
C ASN A 428 -29.58 -31.96 -9.59
N GLY A 429 -28.49 -31.68 -8.89
CA GLY A 429 -27.47 -30.70 -9.25
C GLY A 429 -26.38 -30.59 -8.19
N THR A 430 -25.44 -29.67 -8.38
CA THR A 430 -24.39 -29.34 -7.40
C THR A 430 -24.61 -27.96 -6.80
N ALA A 431 -24.17 -27.76 -5.56
CA ALA A 431 -24.23 -26.46 -4.89
C ALA A 431 -22.97 -26.19 -4.06
N THR A 432 -22.54 -24.93 -4.03
CA THR A 432 -21.37 -24.47 -3.27
C THR A 432 -21.64 -23.12 -2.61
N ALA A 433 -20.88 -22.82 -1.56
CA ALA A 433 -20.79 -21.50 -0.95
C ALA A 433 -19.38 -20.96 -1.13
N SER A 434 -19.24 -19.64 -1.22
CA SER A 434 -17.94 -18.96 -1.32
C SER A 434 -17.05 -19.14 -0.10
N ALA A 435 -17.63 -19.52 1.05
CA ALA A 435 -16.92 -19.87 2.28
C ALA A 435 -17.70 -20.96 3.04
N ASN A 436 -16.99 -21.83 3.76
CA ASN A 436 -17.57 -22.88 4.62
C ASN A 436 -17.65 -22.48 6.10
N LYS A 437 -17.14 -21.30 6.46
CA LYS A 437 -17.29 -20.65 7.77
C LYS A 437 -17.03 -19.15 7.67
N GLY A 438 -17.44 -18.38 8.67
CA GLY A 438 -17.07 -16.97 8.80
C GLY A 438 -17.65 -16.30 10.03
N VAL A 439 -17.26 -15.05 10.27
CA VAL A 439 -17.77 -14.24 11.40
C VAL A 439 -19.09 -13.54 11.03
N GLU A 440 -19.85 -13.12 12.03
CA GLU A 440 -21.09 -12.36 11.84
C GLU A 440 -20.89 -11.15 10.91
N GLY A 441 -21.83 -10.98 9.96
CA GLY A 441 -21.81 -9.90 8.96
C GLY A 441 -21.02 -10.22 7.69
N THR A 442 -20.34 -11.36 7.62
CA THR A 442 -19.67 -11.81 6.39
C THR A 442 -20.71 -12.16 5.32
N GLU A 443 -20.56 -11.62 4.11
CA GLU A 443 -21.39 -11.98 2.95
C GLU A 443 -20.89 -13.29 2.32
N VAL A 444 -21.81 -14.22 2.11
CA VAL A 444 -21.56 -15.52 1.49
C VAL A 444 -22.37 -15.61 0.21
N THR A 445 -21.72 -15.95 -0.90
CA THR A 445 -22.36 -16.17 -2.20
C THR A 445 -22.56 -17.66 -2.42
N LEU A 446 -23.77 -18.04 -2.83
CA LEU A 446 -24.17 -19.39 -3.17
C LEU A 446 -24.16 -19.58 -4.69
N THR A 447 -23.75 -20.77 -5.14
CA THR A 447 -23.78 -21.14 -6.55
C THR A 447 -24.44 -22.51 -6.69
N ALA A 448 -25.50 -22.59 -7.52
CA ALA A 448 -26.16 -23.83 -7.88
C ALA A 448 -25.94 -24.11 -9.37
N THR A 449 -25.67 -25.38 -9.70
CA THR A 449 -25.49 -25.84 -11.08
C THR A 449 -26.41 -27.05 -11.29
N PRO A 450 -27.50 -26.89 -12.04
CA PRO A 450 -28.43 -27.99 -12.32
C PRO A 450 -27.81 -29.09 -13.17
N ASN A 451 -28.21 -30.34 -12.93
CA ASN A 451 -27.95 -31.43 -13.87
C ASN A 451 -28.81 -31.26 -15.13
N SER A 452 -28.46 -31.98 -16.20
CA SER A 452 -29.25 -31.98 -17.44
C SER A 452 -30.69 -32.43 -17.19
N GLY A 453 -31.66 -31.69 -17.75
CA GLY A 453 -33.10 -31.94 -17.57
C GLY A 453 -33.67 -31.33 -16.28
N TYR A 454 -32.89 -30.51 -15.57
CA TYR A 454 -33.33 -29.78 -14.38
C TYR A 454 -32.93 -28.31 -14.49
N LYS A 455 -33.68 -27.45 -13.80
CA LYS A 455 -33.36 -26.04 -13.57
C LYS A 455 -33.25 -25.78 -12.07
N PHE A 456 -32.51 -24.75 -11.69
CA PHE A 456 -32.46 -24.31 -10.29
C PHE A 456 -33.84 -23.78 -9.89
N GLY A 457 -34.41 -24.32 -8.81
CA GLY A 457 -35.66 -23.86 -8.23
C GLY A 457 -35.40 -22.78 -7.20
N GLU A 458 -34.94 -23.18 -6.01
CA GLU A 458 -34.71 -22.27 -4.89
C GLU A 458 -33.62 -22.73 -3.91
N TRP A 459 -33.20 -21.80 -3.06
CA TRP A 459 -32.42 -22.10 -1.86
C TRP A 459 -33.36 -22.27 -0.68
N GLN A 460 -33.37 -23.47 -0.10
CA GLN A 460 -34.11 -23.75 1.13
C GLN A 460 -33.19 -23.57 2.34
N VAL A 461 -33.48 -22.59 3.21
CA VAL A 461 -32.76 -22.41 4.48
C VAL A 461 -33.26 -23.45 5.49
N ILE A 462 -32.38 -24.35 5.91
CA ILE A 462 -32.69 -25.42 6.87
C ILE A 462 -32.52 -24.91 8.30
N SER A 463 -31.42 -24.19 8.57
CA SER A 463 -31.13 -23.60 9.88
C SER A 463 -30.23 -22.36 9.74
N GLY A 464 -30.11 -21.58 10.82
CA GLY A 464 -29.25 -20.39 10.88
C GLY A 464 -29.97 -19.04 10.77
N GLY A 465 -31.28 -19.03 10.51
CA GLY A 465 -32.10 -17.81 10.54
C GLY A 465 -31.70 -16.72 9.54
N VAL A 466 -31.08 -17.11 8.42
CA VAL A 466 -30.64 -16.22 7.36
C VAL A 466 -31.70 -16.06 6.28
N THR A 467 -31.68 -14.94 5.58
CA THR A 467 -32.46 -14.73 4.34
C THR A 467 -31.50 -14.78 3.16
N VAL A 468 -31.80 -15.61 2.16
CA VAL A 468 -31.02 -15.68 0.92
C VAL A 468 -31.67 -14.76 -0.11
N GLU A 469 -30.94 -13.73 -0.53
CA GLU A 469 -31.37 -12.78 -1.57
C GLU A 469 -30.30 -12.73 -2.66
N ASN A 470 -30.71 -12.82 -3.93
CA ASN A 470 -29.79 -12.79 -5.07
C ASN A 470 -28.61 -13.77 -4.93
N ASN A 471 -28.89 -15.00 -4.47
CA ASN A 471 -27.90 -16.04 -4.17
C ASN A 471 -26.86 -15.63 -3.12
N LYS A 472 -27.19 -14.73 -2.20
CA LYS A 472 -26.28 -14.25 -1.15
C LYS A 472 -26.99 -14.21 0.20
N PHE A 473 -26.21 -14.32 1.27
CA PHE A 473 -26.69 -14.06 2.63
C PHE A 473 -25.56 -13.51 3.51
N LEU A 474 -25.93 -12.89 4.64
CA LEU A 474 -24.98 -12.47 5.68
C LEU A 474 -25.00 -13.47 6.84
N ILE A 475 -23.83 -13.92 7.27
CA ILE A 475 -23.69 -14.76 8.48
C ILE A 475 -24.26 -14.01 9.70
N LYS A 476 -25.05 -14.70 10.52
CA LYS A 476 -25.61 -14.18 11.78
C LYS A 476 -24.84 -14.74 12.98
N THR A 477 -25.53 -15.10 14.05
CA THR A 477 -24.95 -15.59 15.31
C THR A 477 -25.11 -17.10 15.52
N SER A 478 -25.28 -17.87 14.44
CA SER A 478 -25.42 -19.33 14.49
C SER A 478 -24.93 -19.99 13.20
N ASN A 479 -24.65 -21.30 13.26
CA ASN A 479 -24.30 -22.10 12.09
C ASN A 479 -25.45 -22.10 11.08
N VAL A 480 -25.11 -22.10 9.78
CA VAL A 480 -26.05 -21.97 8.68
C VAL A 480 -26.07 -23.24 7.85
N GLU A 481 -27.26 -23.78 7.60
CA GLU A 481 -27.45 -24.92 6.70
C GLU A 481 -28.45 -24.54 5.62
N ILE A 482 -28.06 -24.72 4.36
CA ILE A 482 -28.87 -24.39 3.19
C ILE A 482 -28.88 -25.58 2.23
N LYS A 483 -30.03 -25.86 1.62
CA LYS A 483 -30.21 -26.89 0.61
C LYS A 483 -30.60 -26.25 -0.73
N ALA A 484 -29.92 -26.64 -1.81
CA ALA A 484 -30.35 -26.32 -3.18
C ALA A 484 -31.44 -27.30 -3.64
N ILE A 485 -32.54 -26.77 -4.14
CA ILE A 485 -33.66 -27.53 -4.72
C ILE A 485 -33.69 -27.29 -6.23
N PHE A 486 -33.79 -28.38 -7.01
CA PHE A 486 -33.85 -28.32 -8.47
C PHE A 486 -35.16 -28.94 -8.98
N GLU A 487 -35.71 -28.35 -10.03
CA GLU A 487 -36.98 -28.77 -10.64
C GLU A 487 -36.72 -29.37 -12.03
N ALA A 488 -37.41 -30.47 -12.37
CA ALA A 488 -37.30 -31.07 -13.69
C ALA A 488 -37.86 -30.17 -14.79
N ASP A 489 -37.24 -30.18 -15.97
CA ASP A 489 -37.72 -29.49 -17.16
C ASP A 489 -39.01 -30.18 -17.68
N SER A 490 -40.08 -29.42 -17.89
CA SER A 490 -41.35 -29.95 -18.39
C SER A 490 -41.31 -30.20 -19.92
N THR A 491 -41.69 -31.39 -20.38
CA THR A 491 -41.79 -31.75 -21.80
C THR A 491 -43.08 -31.23 -22.46
N PRO A 492 -43.05 -30.63 -23.68
CA PRO A 492 -44.26 -30.12 -24.35
C PRO A 492 -45.09 -31.22 -25.04
N GLU A 493 -46.42 -31.11 -24.96
CA GLU A 493 -47.43 -32.00 -25.56
C GLU A 493 -47.64 -31.69 -27.07
N ILE A 494 -47.57 -32.72 -27.94
CA ILE A 494 -47.75 -32.58 -29.41
C ILE A 494 -49.20 -32.94 -29.79
N ILE A 495 -49.92 -32.03 -30.46
CA ILE A 495 -51.27 -32.28 -30.98
C ILE A 495 -51.27 -32.52 -32.50
N GLN A 496 -52.09 -33.45 -32.98
CA GLN A 496 -52.33 -33.67 -34.42
C GLN A 496 -53.23 -32.54 -34.98
N ILE A 497 -52.77 -31.82 -36.00
CA ILE A 497 -53.50 -30.69 -36.61
C ILE A 497 -53.97 -31.06 -38.03
N ASN A 498 -55.25 -30.81 -38.33
CA ASN A 498 -55.83 -31.02 -39.66
C ASN A 498 -55.27 -30.03 -40.71
N GLY A 499 -54.75 -30.54 -41.83
CA GLY A 499 -54.25 -29.74 -42.96
C GLY A 499 -55.33 -29.21 -43.90
N THR A 500 -54.95 -28.52 -44.97
CA THR A 500 -55.87 -28.07 -46.04
C THR A 500 -55.28 -28.33 -47.44
N THR A 501 -56.10 -28.15 -48.48
CA THR A 501 -55.70 -28.33 -49.89
C THR A 501 -56.04 -27.12 -50.74
N LEU A 502 -55.19 -26.82 -51.71
CA LEU A 502 -55.40 -25.75 -52.69
C LEU A 502 -56.58 -26.09 -53.62
N SER A 503 -57.50 -25.13 -53.82
CA SER A 503 -58.68 -25.29 -54.68
C SER A 503 -58.53 -24.58 -56.03
N GLU A 504 -57.82 -23.45 -56.10
CA GLU A 504 -57.60 -22.71 -57.34
C GLU A 504 -56.28 -21.92 -57.32
N LEU A 505 -55.56 -21.90 -58.44
CA LEU A 505 -54.43 -21.02 -58.67
C LEU A 505 -54.62 -20.21 -59.96
N LYS A 506 -54.53 -18.88 -59.87
CA LYS A 506 -54.61 -17.97 -61.02
C LYS A 506 -53.38 -17.09 -61.11
N GLY A 507 -52.63 -17.23 -62.20
CA GLY A 507 -51.45 -16.41 -62.49
C GLY A 507 -51.83 -14.99 -62.91
N GLY A 508 -51.32 -13.99 -62.19
CA GLY A 508 -51.45 -12.57 -62.49
C GLY A 508 -50.11 -11.96 -62.93
N ASN A 509 -50.11 -10.65 -63.21
CA ASN A 509 -48.88 -9.91 -63.45
C ASN A 509 -48.06 -9.90 -62.15
N LYS A 510 -46.86 -10.51 -62.17
CA LYS A 510 -45.94 -10.62 -61.03
C LYS A 510 -46.61 -11.10 -59.72
N SER A 511 -47.65 -11.92 -59.84
CA SER A 511 -48.46 -12.39 -58.72
C SER A 511 -49.19 -13.69 -59.03
N ILE A 512 -49.60 -14.41 -57.98
CA ILE A 512 -50.45 -15.59 -58.04
C ILE A 512 -51.56 -15.43 -57.01
N THR A 513 -52.80 -15.50 -57.45
CA THR A 513 -53.95 -15.60 -56.55
C THR A 513 -54.19 -17.08 -56.25
N VAL A 514 -54.29 -17.41 -54.96
CA VAL A 514 -54.43 -18.77 -54.44
C VAL A 514 -55.70 -18.85 -53.61
N SER A 515 -56.53 -19.88 -53.84
CA SER A 515 -57.73 -20.19 -53.06
C SER A 515 -57.63 -21.60 -52.48
N TRP A 516 -58.24 -21.87 -51.32
CA TRP A 516 -58.25 -23.17 -50.63
C TRP A 516 -59.57 -23.41 -49.90
N LYS A 517 -59.73 -24.59 -49.29
CA LYS A 517 -60.88 -24.94 -48.44
C LYS A 517 -60.65 -24.42 -47.01
N GLU A 518 -61.68 -23.82 -46.43
CA GLU A 518 -61.69 -23.40 -45.01
C GLU A 518 -61.47 -24.61 -44.09
N GLN A 519 -60.80 -24.40 -42.95
CA GLN A 519 -60.60 -25.38 -41.87
C GLN A 519 -61.03 -24.78 -40.53
N THR A 520 -61.44 -25.66 -39.61
CA THR A 520 -61.82 -25.32 -38.24
C THR A 520 -60.78 -25.84 -37.25
N ASP A 521 -60.71 -25.24 -36.06
CA ASP A 521 -59.77 -25.62 -34.99
C ASP A 521 -58.27 -25.42 -35.31
N ILE A 522 -57.97 -24.32 -36.01
CA ILE A 522 -56.62 -23.84 -36.31
C ILE A 522 -56.57 -22.33 -36.08
N ASP A 523 -55.37 -21.76 -35.93
CA ASP A 523 -55.19 -20.31 -35.82
C ASP A 523 -54.91 -19.65 -37.16
N GLY A 524 -54.40 -20.41 -38.13
CA GLY A 524 -54.08 -19.84 -39.42
C GLY A 524 -53.44 -20.78 -40.42
N TYR A 525 -53.00 -20.19 -41.53
CA TYR A 525 -52.38 -20.88 -42.64
C TYR A 525 -50.99 -20.33 -42.94
N GLU A 526 -50.13 -21.19 -43.49
CA GLU A 526 -48.88 -20.80 -44.10
C GLU A 526 -48.83 -21.32 -45.54
N LEU A 527 -48.55 -20.42 -46.48
CA LEU A 527 -48.35 -20.76 -47.88
C LEU A 527 -46.88 -20.56 -48.24
N GLN A 528 -46.36 -21.50 -49.02
CA GLN A 528 -45.06 -21.35 -49.67
C GLN A 528 -45.22 -21.38 -51.17
N CYS A 529 -44.45 -20.53 -51.84
CA CYS A 529 -44.41 -20.41 -53.28
C CYS A 529 -42.96 -20.34 -53.73
N THR A 530 -42.60 -21.14 -54.73
CA THR A 530 -41.24 -21.23 -55.25
C THR A 530 -41.21 -21.62 -56.73
N VAL A 531 -40.05 -21.53 -57.35
CA VAL A 531 -39.77 -22.00 -58.71
C VAL A 531 -39.14 -23.40 -58.72
N ASP A 532 -38.76 -23.89 -57.54
CA ASP A 532 -38.11 -25.17 -57.26
C ASP A 532 -39.16 -26.20 -56.84
N THR A 533 -39.22 -27.35 -57.51
CA THR A 533 -40.22 -28.39 -57.22
C THR A 533 -40.06 -28.99 -55.83
N ASP A 534 -38.83 -28.96 -55.30
CA ASP A 534 -38.47 -29.65 -54.07
C ASP A 534 -38.54 -28.71 -52.86
N PHE A 535 -38.86 -27.42 -53.08
CA PHE A 535 -38.97 -26.40 -52.04
C PHE A 535 -37.68 -26.19 -51.23
N ASN A 536 -36.51 -26.53 -51.79
CA ASN A 536 -35.21 -26.24 -51.15
C ASN A 536 -34.94 -24.73 -51.10
N THR A 537 -35.43 -24.02 -52.11
CA THR A 537 -35.45 -22.55 -52.11
C THR A 537 -36.89 -22.05 -52.09
N ILE A 538 -37.19 -21.05 -51.27
CA ILE A 538 -38.53 -20.46 -51.17
C ILE A 538 -38.52 -19.05 -51.76
N ALA A 539 -39.36 -18.81 -52.77
CA ALA A 539 -39.48 -17.48 -53.36
C ALA A 539 -40.33 -16.55 -52.47
N LYS A 540 -41.42 -17.08 -51.90
CA LYS A 540 -42.28 -16.38 -50.94
C LYS A 540 -42.93 -17.33 -49.93
N THR A 541 -42.95 -16.90 -48.68
CA THR A 541 -43.80 -17.44 -47.61
C THR A 541 -44.86 -16.40 -47.25
N VAL A 542 -46.10 -16.84 -47.06
CA VAL A 542 -47.22 -15.98 -46.64
C VAL A 542 -47.93 -16.65 -45.48
N THR A 543 -47.94 -15.98 -44.33
CA THR A 543 -48.66 -16.41 -43.14
C THR A 543 -49.97 -15.64 -43.01
N ILE A 544 -51.04 -16.35 -42.67
CA ILE A 544 -52.40 -15.82 -42.56
C ILE A 544 -52.93 -16.24 -41.19
N SER A 545 -52.92 -15.32 -40.24
CA SER A 545 -53.41 -15.54 -38.86
C SER A 545 -54.93 -15.33 -38.74
N ASP A 546 -55.68 -15.86 -39.70
CA ASP A 546 -57.14 -15.88 -39.71
C ASP A 546 -57.63 -17.17 -40.36
N ALA A 547 -58.16 -18.08 -39.54
CA ALA A 547 -58.64 -19.39 -39.96
C ALA A 547 -59.78 -19.33 -41.00
N LYS A 548 -60.54 -18.21 -41.06
CA LYS A 548 -61.68 -18.03 -41.99
C LYS A 548 -61.27 -17.60 -43.39
N THR A 549 -60.02 -17.17 -43.57
CA THR A 549 -59.55 -16.72 -44.89
C THR A 549 -59.34 -17.92 -45.82
N THR A 550 -60.01 -17.91 -46.98
CA THR A 550 -59.97 -18.99 -47.99
C THR A 550 -59.25 -18.61 -49.29
N LYS A 551 -58.71 -17.39 -49.37
CA LYS A 551 -58.07 -16.86 -50.57
C LYS A 551 -57.07 -15.76 -50.26
N THR A 552 -55.92 -15.77 -50.95
CA THR A 552 -54.95 -14.66 -50.90
C THR A 552 -54.27 -14.43 -52.26
N THR A 553 -53.45 -13.39 -52.36
CA THR A 553 -52.61 -13.13 -53.54
C THR A 553 -51.15 -12.95 -53.14
N ILE A 554 -50.31 -13.87 -53.61
CA ILE A 554 -48.85 -13.84 -53.48
C ILE A 554 -48.33 -12.86 -54.52
N LYS A 555 -47.71 -11.76 -54.10
CA LYS A 555 -47.22 -10.66 -54.96
C LYS A 555 -45.68 -10.67 -55.07
N LYS A 556 -45.14 -9.76 -55.89
CA LYS A 556 -43.69 -9.54 -56.09
C LYS A 556 -42.97 -10.77 -56.66
N LEU A 557 -43.64 -11.50 -57.55
CA LEU A 557 -43.07 -12.62 -58.29
C LEU A 557 -42.51 -12.15 -59.63
N SER A 558 -41.61 -12.92 -60.25
CA SER A 558 -41.24 -12.68 -61.65
C SER A 558 -42.41 -12.98 -62.60
N ASP A 559 -42.55 -12.19 -63.66
CA ASP A 559 -43.54 -12.43 -64.71
C ASP A 559 -43.13 -13.62 -65.61
N ASN A 560 -44.13 -14.20 -66.31
CA ASN A 560 -43.97 -15.36 -67.20
C ASN A 560 -43.16 -16.55 -66.64
N LYS A 561 -43.19 -16.78 -65.33
CA LYS A 561 -42.43 -17.83 -64.65
C LYS A 561 -43.39 -18.82 -63.99
N LYS A 562 -43.07 -20.12 -64.09
CA LYS A 562 -43.84 -21.20 -63.45
C LYS A 562 -43.44 -21.25 -61.97
N TYR A 563 -44.43 -21.29 -61.09
CA TYR A 563 -44.24 -21.46 -59.65
C TYR A 563 -45.03 -22.65 -59.15
N TYR A 564 -44.51 -23.26 -58.09
CA TYR A 564 -45.07 -24.34 -57.29
C TYR A 564 -45.51 -23.76 -55.94
N VAL A 565 -46.72 -24.11 -55.50
CA VAL A 565 -47.34 -23.59 -54.29
C VAL A 565 -47.84 -24.76 -53.45
N ARG A 566 -47.59 -24.67 -52.14
CA ARG A 566 -48.14 -25.56 -51.11
C ARG A 566 -48.65 -24.75 -49.92
N ILE A 567 -49.56 -25.32 -49.15
CA ILE A 567 -50.18 -24.70 -47.97
C ILE A 567 -50.17 -25.67 -46.80
N ARG A 568 -50.06 -25.16 -45.58
CA ARG A 568 -50.32 -25.91 -44.34
C ARG A 568 -51.09 -25.04 -43.35
N THR A 569 -51.60 -25.67 -42.30
CA THR A 569 -52.29 -25.01 -41.18
C THR A 569 -51.38 -24.96 -39.95
N PHE A 570 -51.66 -24.04 -39.03
CA PHE A 570 -50.96 -23.96 -37.74
C PHE A 570 -51.90 -23.61 -36.58
N LYS A 571 -51.49 -23.98 -35.36
CA LYS A 571 -52.15 -23.66 -34.09
C LYS A 571 -51.10 -23.35 -33.03
N ASN A 572 -51.35 -22.32 -32.22
CA ASN A 572 -50.50 -21.95 -31.10
C ASN A 572 -50.93 -22.74 -29.86
N VAL A 573 -50.00 -23.49 -29.27
CA VAL A 573 -50.21 -24.29 -28.06
C VAL A 573 -49.08 -23.94 -27.09
N ASN A 574 -49.43 -23.50 -25.87
CA ASN A 574 -48.47 -23.16 -24.81
C ASN A 574 -47.32 -22.25 -25.28
N SER A 575 -47.66 -21.20 -26.04
CA SER A 575 -46.68 -20.24 -26.63
C SER A 575 -45.73 -20.82 -27.68
N THR A 576 -45.99 -22.03 -28.18
CA THR A 576 -45.28 -22.65 -29.32
C THR A 576 -46.21 -22.88 -30.51
N VAL A 577 -45.70 -22.66 -31.73
CA VAL A 577 -46.47 -22.88 -32.97
C VAL A 577 -46.32 -24.33 -33.40
N GLN A 578 -47.44 -25.05 -33.49
CA GLN A 578 -47.50 -26.39 -34.08
C GLN A 578 -48.09 -26.31 -35.49
N TYR A 579 -47.55 -27.09 -36.41
CA TYR A 579 -47.92 -27.08 -37.83
C TYR A 579 -48.44 -28.45 -38.26
N SER A 580 -49.41 -28.45 -39.17
CA SER A 580 -49.74 -29.66 -39.93
C SER A 580 -48.73 -29.93 -41.04
N ASP A 581 -48.84 -31.12 -41.65
CA ASP A 581 -48.10 -31.45 -42.86
C ASP A 581 -48.45 -30.51 -44.02
N TRP A 582 -47.50 -30.35 -44.93
CA TRP A 582 -47.72 -29.59 -46.15
C TRP A 582 -48.72 -30.28 -47.07
N SER A 583 -49.60 -29.50 -47.69
CA SER A 583 -50.45 -29.97 -48.78
C SER A 583 -49.64 -30.50 -49.95
N SER A 584 -50.29 -31.28 -50.80
CA SER A 584 -49.77 -31.55 -52.15
C SER A 584 -49.48 -30.24 -52.90
N VAL A 585 -48.50 -30.29 -53.81
CA VAL A 585 -47.98 -29.14 -54.54
C VAL A 585 -48.78 -28.92 -55.82
N ASN A 586 -49.29 -27.70 -56.02
CA ASN A 586 -49.90 -27.28 -57.29
C ASN A 586 -49.00 -26.26 -58.00
N SER A 587 -49.10 -26.12 -59.32
CA SER A 587 -48.27 -25.17 -60.07
C SER A 587 -49.08 -24.28 -61.01
N VAL A 588 -48.60 -23.05 -61.21
CA VAL A 588 -49.19 -22.07 -62.13
C VAL A 588 -48.11 -21.15 -62.72
N LYS A 589 -48.32 -20.66 -63.94
CA LYS A 589 -47.43 -19.69 -64.57
C LYS A 589 -47.94 -18.27 -64.36
N THR A 590 -47.10 -17.33 -63.93
CA THR A 590 -47.46 -15.91 -63.87
C THR A 590 -47.70 -15.34 -65.27
N ALA A 591 -48.52 -14.29 -65.37
CA ALA A 591 -48.90 -13.70 -66.65
C ALA A 591 -47.68 -13.05 -67.36
N LEU A 592 -47.76 -12.92 -68.70
CA LEU A 592 -46.78 -12.16 -69.49
C LEU A 592 -46.76 -10.67 -69.06
N PRO A 593 -45.60 -10.01 -69.08
CA PRO A 593 -45.53 -8.57 -68.85
C PRO A 593 -46.29 -7.81 -69.94
N GLU A 594 -47.15 -6.88 -69.52
CA GLU A 594 -47.93 -6.02 -70.41
C GLU A 594 -47.19 -4.72 -70.74
N VAL A 595 -47.15 -4.36 -72.03
CA VAL A 595 -46.54 -3.10 -72.51
C VAL A 595 -47.52 -2.36 -73.41
N ILE A 596 -47.68 -1.05 -73.19
CA ILE A 596 -48.54 -0.22 -74.05
C ILE A 596 -47.78 0.11 -75.34
N ASP A 597 -48.28 -0.38 -76.47
CA ASP A 597 -47.77 -0.05 -77.80
C ASP A 597 -48.68 1.02 -78.44
N LYS A 598 -48.14 2.23 -78.61
CA LYS A 598 -48.86 3.35 -79.24
C LYS A 598 -49.20 3.09 -80.71
N LYS A 599 -48.52 2.16 -81.39
CA LYS A 599 -48.76 1.81 -82.79
C LYS A 599 -49.84 0.74 -82.95
N LEU A 600 -50.23 0.04 -81.88
CA LEU A 600 -51.27 -0.99 -81.96
C LEU A 600 -52.66 -0.33 -82.11
N PRO A 601 -53.46 -0.72 -83.12
CA PRO A 601 -54.75 -0.07 -83.37
C PRO A 601 -55.72 -0.32 -82.21
N GLY A 602 -56.21 0.76 -81.58
CA GLY A 602 -57.18 0.69 -80.49
C GLY A 602 -58.58 0.27 -80.97
N SER A 603 -59.42 -0.21 -80.04
CA SER A 603 -60.83 -0.49 -80.30
C SER A 603 -61.74 0.44 -79.48
N SER A 604 -63.00 0.57 -79.88
CA SER A 604 -64.01 1.33 -79.15
C SER A 604 -65.30 0.54 -79.03
N ILE A 605 -65.94 0.64 -77.86
CA ILE A 605 -67.23 0.01 -77.59
C ILE A 605 -68.30 0.75 -78.39
N THR A 606 -69.03 0.06 -79.26
CA THR A 606 -70.12 0.64 -80.06
C THR A 606 -71.46 0.54 -79.35
N LYS A 607 -71.73 -0.58 -78.65
CA LYS A 607 -73.02 -0.80 -77.97
C LYS A 607 -72.83 -1.57 -76.66
N LEU A 608 -73.57 -1.14 -75.63
CA LEU A 608 -73.77 -1.89 -74.39
C LEU A 608 -75.26 -2.21 -74.24
N LYS A 609 -75.59 -3.45 -73.88
CA LYS A 609 -76.97 -3.87 -73.58
C LYS A 609 -76.99 -4.62 -72.24
N ALA A 610 -77.76 -4.10 -71.29
CA ALA A 610 -77.95 -4.72 -69.98
C ALA A 610 -78.93 -5.90 -70.07
N GLY A 611 -78.57 -7.01 -69.43
CA GLY A 611 -79.42 -8.17 -69.15
C GLY A 611 -79.48 -8.45 -67.65
N LYS A 612 -80.26 -9.45 -67.24
CA LYS A 612 -80.35 -9.90 -65.84
C LYS A 612 -78.99 -10.46 -65.41
N GLY A 613 -78.34 -9.83 -64.43
CA GLY A 613 -77.00 -10.22 -63.96
C GLY A 613 -75.92 -10.26 -65.03
N SER A 614 -76.09 -9.54 -66.15
CA SER A 614 -75.20 -9.64 -67.31
C SER A 614 -75.16 -8.37 -68.16
N MET A 615 -74.07 -8.20 -68.92
CA MET A 615 -73.97 -7.16 -69.95
C MET A 615 -73.42 -7.72 -71.25
N LYS A 616 -74.09 -7.40 -72.36
CA LYS A 616 -73.61 -7.67 -73.71
C LYS A 616 -72.88 -6.44 -74.24
N ILE A 617 -71.61 -6.61 -74.59
CA ILE A 617 -70.73 -5.58 -75.11
C ILE A 617 -70.50 -5.84 -76.61
N THR A 618 -70.59 -4.80 -77.43
CA THR A 618 -70.27 -4.83 -78.86
C THR A 618 -69.24 -3.74 -79.17
N TRP A 619 -68.26 -4.02 -80.02
CA TRP A 619 -67.12 -3.11 -80.32
C TRP A 619 -66.70 -3.13 -81.80
N ASN A 620 -65.88 -2.16 -82.18
CA ASN A 620 -65.27 -2.07 -83.50
C ASN A 620 -64.12 -3.06 -83.67
N LYS A 621 -64.15 -3.87 -84.74
CA LYS A 621 -63.09 -4.84 -85.02
C LYS A 621 -61.82 -4.13 -85.47
N GLN A 622 -60.67 -4.65 -85.07
CA GLN A 622 -59.36 -4.22 -85.51
C GLN A 622 -58.64 -5.36 -86.22
N LYS A 623 -57.87 -5.03 -87.27
CA LYS A 623 -56.98 -5.95 -87.97
C LYS A 623 -55.61 -5.99 -87.27
N ASN A 624 -54.84 -7.05 -87.48
CA ASN A 624 -53.46 -7.21 -87.00
C ASN A 624 -53.29 -7.26 -85.46
N VAL A 625 -54.32 -7.68 -84.73
CA VAL A 625 -54.31 -7.89 -83.26
C VAL A 625 -54.56 -9.36 -82.93
N LYS A 626 -54.15 -9.84 -81.76
CA LYS A 626 -54.50 -11.21 -81.30
C LYS A 626 -55.92 -11.27 -80.76
N GLY A 627 -56.34 -10.22 -80.07
CA GLY A 627 -57.66 -10.15 -79.45
C GLY A 627 -57.95 -8.84 -78.76
N TYR A 628 -58.93 -8.87 -77.87
CA TYR A 628 -59.40 -7.73 -77.10
C TYR A 628 -59.35 -8.03 -75.61
N GLU A 629 -59.12 -7.01 -74.81
CA GLU A 629 -59.36 -7.06 -73.37
C GLU A 629 -60.46 -6.09 -73.01
N ILE A 630 -61.41 -6.57 -72.24
CA ILE A 630 -62.52 -5.79 -71.72
C ILE A 630 -62.30 -5.70 -70.22
N GLU A 631 -61.98 -4.51 -69.75
CA GLU A 631 -61.88 -4.25 -68.32
C GLU A 631 -63.20 -3.65 -67.83
N TYR A 632 -63.72 -4.23 -66.76
CA TYR A 632 -64.97 -3.81 -66.14
C TYR A 632 -64.82 -3.70 -64.63
N SER A 633 -65.48 -2.71 -64.05
CA SER A 633 -65.35 -2.40 -62.63
C SER A 633 -66.60 -1.76 -62.06
N LEU A 634 -66.83 -1.98 -60.76
CA LEU A 634 -67.78 -1.19 -59.98
C LEU A 634 -67.25 0.22 -59.67
N SER A 635 -65.95 0.46 -59.87
CA SER A 635 -65.31 1.75 -59.65
C SER A 635 -64.95 2.43 -60.97
N LYS A 636 -65.35 3.70 -61.13
CA LYS A 636 -65.09 4.49 -62.35
C LYS A 636 -63.60 4.61 -62.71
N ASN A 637 -62.72 4.55 -61.71
CA ASN A 637 -61.28 4.64 -61.90
C ASN A 637 -60.58 3.27 -62.02
N PHE A 638 -61.34 2.17 -62.03
CA PHE A 638 -60.84 0.80 -62.13
C PHE A 638 -59.86 0.39 -61.02
N LYS A 639 -59.89 1.03 -59.83
CA LYS A 639 -59.01 0.68 -58.70
C LYS A 639 -59.56 -0.41 -57.76
N LYS A 640 -60.87 -0.66 -57.75
CA LYS A 640 -61.53 -1.63 -56.84
C LYS A 640 -62.55 -2.45 -57.60
N ASN A 641 -62.66 -3.75 -57.29
CA ASN A 641 -63.59 -4.69 -57.93
C ASN A 641 -63.47 -4.67 -59.46
N THR A 642 -62.23 -4.67 -59.94
CA THR A 642 -61.88 -4.59 -61.36
C THR A 642 -61.52 -5.97 -61.86
N GLU A 643 -62.14 -6.36 -62.95
CA GLU A 643 -61.91 -7.63 -63.63
C GLU A 643 -61.62 -7.36 -65.11
N ILE A 644 -60.80 -8.24 -65.71
CA ILE A 644 -60.44 -8.16 -67.13
C ILE A 644 -60.88 -9.47 -67.78
N GLU A 645 -61.76 -9.35 -68.76
CA GLU A 645 -62.15 -10.45 -69.64
C GLU A 645 -61.30 -10.38 -70.91
N THR A 646 -60.53 -11.44 -71.18
CA THR A 646 -59.68 -11.53 -72.37
C THR A 646 -60.38 -12.31 -73.48
N ILE A 647 -60.56 -11.68 -74.63
CA ILE A 647 -61.15 -12.27 -75.82
C ILE A 647 -60.04 -12.58 -76.83
N SER A 648 -59.58 -13.83 -76.86
CA SER A 648 -58.52 -14.31 -77.75
C SER A 648 -58.99 -14.55 -79.20
N SER A 649 -59.68 -13.57 -79.79
CA SER A 649 -60.14 -13.66 -81.18
C SER A 649 -60.26 -12.27 -81.81
N GLN A 650 -59.43 -12.00 -82.83
CA GLN A 650 -59.50 -10.77 -83.61
C GLN A 650 -60.84 -10.58 -84.35
N ARG A 651 -61.53 -11.69 -84.69
CA ARG A 651 -62.76 -11.68 -85.49
C ARG A 651 -64.02 -11.36 -84.67
N LYS A 652 -63.98 -11.54 -83.34
CA LYS A 652 -65.14 -11.33 -82.46
C LYS A 652 -65.42 -9.82 -82.33
N LYS A 653 -66.69 -9.42 -82.46
CA LYS A 653 -67.16 -8.03 -82.23
C LYS A 653 -68.10 -7.85 -81.06
N THR A 654 -68.43 -8.94 -80.35
CA THR A 654 -69.37 -8.91 -79.21
C THR A 654 -69.08 -10.02 -78.22
N THR A 655 -69.35 -9.79 -76.93
CA THR A 655 -69.34 -10.82 -75.87
C THR A 655 -70.38 -10.50 -74.81
N THR A 656 -70.76 -11.49 -73.99
CA THR A 656 -71.66 -11.30 -72.85
C THR A 656 -70.94 -11.69 -71.57
N ILE A 657 -70.81 -10.75 -70.64
CA ILE A 657 -70.27 -10.99 -69.30
C ILE A 657 -71.44 -11.31 -68.38
N LYS A 658 -71.34 -12.42 -67.63
CA LYS A 658 -72.38 -12.96 -66.73
C LYS A 658 -71.97 -12.82 -65.27
N ASN A 659 -72.84 -13.23 -64.35
CA ASN A 659 -72.63 -13.22 -62.89
C ASN A 659 -72.33 -11.83 -62.30
N LEU A 660 -72.84 -10.78 -62.94
CA LEU A 660 -72.71 -9.42 -62.47
C LEU A 660 -73.75 -9.11 -61.41
N LYS A 661 -73.40 -8.27 -60.44
CA LYS A 661 -74.32 -7.85 -59.37
C LYS A 661 -75.46 -7.01 -59.97
N SER A 662 -76.71 -7.49 -59.85
CA SER A 662 -77.89 -6.78 -60.33
C SER A 662 -78.03 -5.39 -59.68
N LYS A 663 -78.64 -4.45 -60.41
CA LYS A 663 -78.87 -3.04 -60.02
C LYS A 663 -77.60 -2.21 -59.78
N LYS A 664 -76.39 -2.75 -59.99
CA LYS A 664 -75.13 -1.99 -59.91
C LYS A 664 -74.74 -1.41 -61.28
N THR A 665 -74.09 -0.24 -61.24
CA THR A 665 -73.49 0.39 -62.42
C THR A 665 -72.07 -0.14 -62.61
N TYR A 666 -71.79 -0.65 -63.80
CA TYR A 666 -70.46 -1.08 -64.20
C TYR A 666 -69.86 -0.09 -65.19
N TYR A 667 -68.59 0.24 -64.97
CA TYR A 667 -67.76 1.00 -65.90
C TYR A 667 -66.94 0.03 -66.73
N VAL A 668 -66.92 0.22 -68.04
CA VAL A 668 -66.35 -0.73 -69.00
C VAL A 668 -65.50 0.03 -70.02
N ARG A 669 -64.30 -0.49 -70.28
CA ARG A 669 -63.41 -0.02 -71.35
C ARG A 669 -62.81 -1.20 -72.08
N ILE A 670 -62.44 -1.00 -73.33
CA ILE A 670 -61.86 -2.04 -74.19
C ILE A 670 -60.51 -1.60 -74.73
N ARG A 671 -59.59 -2.54 -74.92
CA ARG A 671 -58.36 -2.33 -75.69
C ARG A 671 -58.10 -3.54 -76.57
N THR A 672 -57.24 -3.36 -77.57
CA THR A 672 -56.70 -4.50 -78.32
C THR A 672 -55.41 -4.97 -77.69
N TYR A 673 -55.07 -6.24 -77.92
CA TYR A 673 -53.77 -6.77 -77.57
C TYR A 673 -53.22 -7.68 -78.66
N LYS A 674 -51.89 -7.80 -78.70
CA LYS A 674 -51.13 -8.76 -79.49
C LYS A 674 -50.01 -9.33 -78.61
N GLU A 675 -49.60 -10.56 -78.87
CA GLU A 675 -48.39 -11.10 -78.24
C GLU A 675 -47.22 -10.96 -79.21
N SER A 676 -46.08 -10.50 -78.69
CA SER A 676 -44.83 -10.37 -79.45
C SER A 676 -43.67 -10.81 -78.55
N GLY A 677 -43.05 -11.94 -78.88
CA GLY A 677 -42.04 -12.57 -78.04
C GLY A 677 -42.57 -12.90 -76.64
N LYS A 678 -41.80 -12.54 -75.59
CA LYS A 678 -42.15 -12.75 -74.18
C LYS A 678 -42.99 -11.61 -73.57
N LYS A 679 -43.68 -10.79 -74.38
CA LYS A 679 -44.47 -9.63 -73.92
C LYS A 679 -45.88 -9.62 -74.53
N LYS A 680 -46.85 -9.09 -73.79
CA LYS A 680 -48.19 -8.77 -74.29
C LYS A 680 -48.25 -7.27 -74.62
N LEU A 681 -48.34 -6.94 -75.90
CA LEU A 681 -48.47 -5.56 -76.39
C LEU A 681 -49.94 -5.18 -76.40
N CYS A 682 -50.31 -4.09 -75.74
CA CYS A 682 -51.68 -3.62 -75.62
C CYS A 682 -51.83 -2.20 -76.18
N SER A 683 -52.98 -1.88 -76.78
CA SER A 683 -53.30 -0.50 -77.13
C SER A 683 -53.61 0.31 -75.87
N LYS A 684 -53.71 1.65 -76.01
CA LYS A 684 -54.39 2.46 -74.98
C LYS A 684 -55.82 1.96 -74.79
N TRP A 685 -56.32 2.04 -73.56
CA TRP A 685 -57.72 1.78 -73.25
C TRP A 685 -58.63 2.76 -73.98
N SER A 686 -59.80 2.29 -74.40
CA SER A 686 -60.87 3.14 -74.95
C SER A 686 -61.38 4.12 -73.90
N THR A 687 -62.15 5.10 -74.36
CA THR A 687 -63.01 5.88 -73.46
C THR A 687 -63.94 4.95 -72.68
N VAL A 688 -64.16 5.31 -71.42
CA VAL A 688 -64.96 4.51 -70.48
C VAL A 688 -66.44 4.70 -70.83
N LYS A 689 -67.16 3.59 -71.00
CA LYS A 689 -68.63 3.57 -71.04
C LYS A 689 -69.17 3.01 -69.74
N SER A 690 -70.42 3.29 -69.42
CA SER A 690 -71.07 2.71 -68.25
C SER A 690 -72.45 2.17 -68.57
N ILE A 691 -72.89 1.17 -67.80
CA ILE A 691 -74.22 0.61 -67.90
C ILE A 691 -74.69 0.07 -66.53
N LYS A 692 -75.97 0.26 -66.20
CA LYS A 692 -76.60 -0.32 -65.01
C LYS A 692 -77.18 -1.69 -65.36
N ILE A 693 -76.82 -2.72 -64.58
CA ILE A 693 -77.26 -4.10 -64.79
C ILE A 693 -78.70 -4.29 -64.32
N LYS A 694 -79.50 -5.06 -65.09
CA LYS A 694 -80.90 -5.36 -64.74
C LYS A 694 -81.02 -6.32 -63.56
#